data_AF-A0A077NHB8-F1
#
_entry.id   AF-A0A077NHB8-F1
#
_cell.length_a   1.000
_cell.length_b   1.000
_cell.length_c   1.000
_cell.angle_alpha   90.00
_cell.angle_beta   90.00
_cell.angle_gamma   90.00
#
_symmetry.space_group_name_H-M   'P 1'
#
loop_
_entity.id
_entity.type
_entity.pdbx_description
1 polymer ?
#
loop_
_entity_poly.entity_id
_entity_poly.type
_entity_poly.pdbx_seq_one_letter_code
_entity_poly.pdbx_strand_id
1 'polypeptide(L)'
;MNSGFITTEHNGDYPIAKGRQSGLFQPGIPQGVSMAERLLWEVNAEDHQWRHQYIGQMPDFLAKYFSRRYVGIFNHSGRRDANAFLRRTVGQNVLPRLQLVKARYSFTHHISGITPFPFIEQLEKVVTCDRKQLLKLAHEISVFIAGNYEHYSLQSSQQYQAAPVDSESELFPRVAKLYQLLAKLTLQCGTNPPYWQRFNHGRKVPSVDQLCAGMLRMMSARWWYFRLKRLREIQSEHMAIAVGQVQKAASPYVSNYALREWLEQKRRNREFFKHFDLENENGERISLAETVVHSNANPAIRRCELMVRMRGFEDVADKMGCVGEFYTITAPAKYHAVQHQGGFVRHWNGATPRDTQRYLCGIWAKSRAAIARAGINLFGFRVVEPHHDGTPHWHILLFMLPEHQRQVRAILEHYACQEEKAELQRDDAKKARFDYRTIDPDKGSATGYIAKYISKNIDGYALEDEKDHQTGAPLRDMAKSVTAWASRWRIRQFQQIGGAPVSVWRELRRLGEVCLTDNKVNAVLQAADEGNWAAYIQAQGGPWVARRDLVIRLSYKHIPFGSPYGEDVYTIQGVTSPLLSCVEFICTRIHQWTIVPKFDAAPTSGHIVYKRNTKWPSWSSVNNCTDGQVDRSMKRYVNYRIDEDDKIINMANISAKTVHNRY
;
A
#
# COMPACT_ATOMS: atom_id res chain seq x y z
N MET A 1 -62.59 7.51 -6.83
CA MET A 1 -63.09 6.85 -8.06
C MET A 1 -61.89 6.36 -8.84
N ASN A 2 -61.91 5.06 -9.14
CA ASN A 2 -60.84 4.26 -9.71
C ASN A 2 -60.51 4.61 -11.18
N SER A 3 -59.23 4.49 -11.53
CA SER A 3 -58.65 3.94 -12.78
C SER A 3 -57.23 4.52 -12.92
N GLY A 4 -56.16 3.81 -13.21
CA GLY A 4 -55.94 2.43 -13.62
C GLY A 4 -54.69 2.43 -14.50
N PHE A 5 -53.51 2.13 -13.93
CA PHE A 5 -52.31 1.82 -14.72
C PHE A 5 -51.52 0.68 -14.07
N ILE A 6 -51.76 -0.48 -14.68
CA ILE A 6 -51.09 -1.78 -14.70
C ILE A 6 -49.64 -1.74 -14.20
N THR A 7 -49.41 -2.39 -13.05
CA THR A 7 -48.10 -2.85 -12.59
C THR A 7 -47.88 -4.29 -13.07
N THR A 8 -46.87 -4.51 -13.93
CA THR A 8 -46.37 -5.85 -14.24
C THR A 8 -45.48 -6.33 -13.08
N GLU A 9 -46.04 -7.19 -12.24
CA GLU A 9 -45.31 -7.95 -11.23
C GLU A 9 -44.46 -9.03 -11.90
N HIS A 10 -43.14 -8.92 -11.81
CA HIS A 10 -42.24 -10.07 -11.99
C HIS A 10 -42.03 -10.74 -10.64
N ASN A 11 -42.95 -11.64 -10.29
CA ASN A 11 -42.77 -12.62 -9.23
C ASN A 11 -41.98 -13.81 -9.77
N GLY A 12 -40.89 -14.17 -9.09
CA GLY A 12 -40.27 -15.47 -9.21
C GLY A 12 -38.74 -15.41 -9.15
N ASP A 13 -38.17 -15.41 -7.94
CA ASP A 13 -36.98 -16.21 -7.61
C ASP A 13 -36.55 -16.01 -6.15
N TYR A 14 -37.29 -16.60 -5.21
CA TYR A 14 -36.78 -17.21 -3.98
C TYR A 14 -37.87 -18.19 -3.51
N PRO A 15 -37.59 -19.51 -3.46
CA PRO A 15 -36.62 -20.00 -2.50
C PRO A 15 -35.72 -21.13 -3.05
N ILE A 16 -34.47 -20.83 -3.39
CA ILE A 16 -33.41 -21.86 -3.44
C ILE A 16 -32.54 -21.72 -2.18
N ALA A 17 -33.20 -21.87 -1.02
CA ALA A 17 -32.56 -21.89 0.30
C ALA A 17 -32.76 -23.22 1.05
N LYS A 18 -33.13 -24.30 0.35
CA LYS A 18 -33.29 -25.66 0.93
C LYS A 18 -32.60 -26.79 0.14
N GLY A 19 -31.54 -26.49 -0.60
CA GLY A 19 -30.77 -27.50 -1.36
C GLY A 19 -29.24 -27.51 -1.13
N ARG A 20 -28.70 -26.71 -0.19
CA ARG A 20 -27.24 -26.51 -0.05
C ARG A 20 -26.56 -27.24 1.10
N GLN A 21 -27.24 -28.17 1.78
CA GLN A 21 -26.64 -28.98 2.86
C GLN A 21 -26.72 -30.50 2.68
N SER A 22 -27.31 -31.01 1.59
CA SER A 22 -27.50 -32.44 1.34
C SER A 22 -26.54 -33.05 0.30
N GLY A 23 -25.29 -32.54 0.22
CA GLY A 23 -24.30 -32.99 -0.77
C GLY A 23 -22.96 -33.46 -0.19
N LEU A 24 -22.91 -33.86 1.08
CA LEU A 24 -21.64 -34.24 1.73
C LEU A 24 -21.13 -35.64 1.35
N PHE A 25 -21.96 -36.53 0.80
CA PHE A 25 -21.53 -37.85 0.34
C PHE A 25 -22.38 -38.31 -0.86
N GLN A 26 -21.84 -38.14 -2.07
CA GLN A 26 -22.32 -38.90 -3.25
C GLN A 26 -21.45 -40.16 -3.41
N PRO A 27 -22.03 -41.33 -3.71
CA PRO A 27 -21.25 -42.56 -3.90
C PRO A 27 -20.25 -42.42 -5.06
N GLY A 28 -18.98 -42.74 -4.83
CA GLY A 28 -17.95 -42.87 -5.87
C GLY A 28 -17.00 -41.68 -6.07
N ILE A 29 -17.20 -40.52 -5.43
CA ILE A 29 -16.24 -39.41 -5.49
C ILE A 29 -15.01 -39.75 -4.63
N PRO A 30 -13.78 -39.67 -5.16
CA PRO A 30 -12.58 -39.90 -4.36
C PRO A 30 -12.46 -38.95 -3.15
N GLN A 31 -11.91 -39.42 -2.03
CA GLN A 31 -11.64 -38.56 -0.89
C GLN A 31 -10.53 -37.54 -1.23
N GLY A 32 -10.68 -36.29 -0.78
CA GLY A 32 -9.70 -35.22 -1.01
C GLY A 32 -9.87 -34.40 -2.30
N VAL A 33 -10.91 -34.67 -3.10
CA VAL A 33 -11.19 -33.96 -4.36
C VAL A 33 -11.65 -32.52 -4.11
N SER A 34 -11.01 -31.57 -4.79
CA SER A 34 -11.30 -30.13 -4.68
C SER A 34 -12.71 -29.80 -5.17
N MET A 35 -13.28 -28.66 -4.77
CA MET A 35 -14.61 -28.25 -5.24
C MET A 35 -14.60 -28.02 -6.77
N ALA A 36 -13.50 -27.52 -7.32
CA ALA A 36 -13.31 -27.38 -8.76
C ALA A 36 -13.35 -28.73 -9.51
N GLU A 37 -12.82 -29.79 -8.92
CA GLU A 37 -12.85 -31.13 -9.51
C GLU A 37 -14.18 -31.84 -9.30
N ARG A 38 -14.89 -31.58 -8.19
CA ARG A 38 -16.26 -32.06 -7.99
C ARG A 38 -17.21 -31.57 -9.08
N LEU A 39 -17.10 -30.29 -9.47
CA LEU A 39 -17.86 -29.73 -10.60
C LEU A 39 -17.61 -30.49 -11.91
N LEU A 40 -16.40 -31.03 -12.09
CA LEU A 40 -16.04 -31.80 -13.28
C LEU A 40 -16.51 -33.25 -13.17
N TRP A 41 -16.46 -33.82 -11.96
CA TRP A 41 -16.96 -35.16 -11.67
C TRP A 41 -18.45 -35.29 -11.99
N GLU A 42 -19.26 -34.31 -11.57
CA GLU A 42 -20.70 -34.26 -11.82
C GLU A 42 -21.07 -34.32 -13.31
N VAL A 43 -20.18 -33.83 -14.19
CA VAL A 43 -20.40 -33.81 -15.64
C VAL A 43 -19.98 -35.11 -16.31
N ASN A 44 -18.89 -35.72 -15.85
CA ASN A 44 -18.37 -36.97 -16.39
C ASN A 44 -17.37 -37.56 -15.38
N ALA A 45 -17.65 -38.72 -14.77
CA ALA A 45 -16.73 -39.31 -13.81
C ALA A 45 -15.51 -40.00 -14.47
N GLU A 46 -15.68 -40.56 -15.68
CA GLU A 46 -14.68 -41.35 -16.40
C GLU A 46 -13.40 -40.55 -16.71
N ASP A 47 -13.55 -39.27 -17.07
CA ASP A 47 -12.43 -38.39 -17.43
C ASP A 47 -11.72 -37.75 -16.22
N HIS A 48 -11.99 -38.20 -14.99
CA HIS A 48 -11.42 -37.57 -13.80
C HIS A 48 -9.89 -37.55 -13.80
N GLN A 49 -9.23 -38.70 -13.97
CA GLN A 49 -7.76 -38.79 -13.93
C GLN A 49 -7.13 -37.94 -15.05
N TRP A 50 -7.73 -37.93 -16.24
CA TRP A 50 -7.25 -37.11 -17.35
C TRP A 50 -7.45 -35.61 -17.08
N ARG A 51 -8.52 -35.16 -16.43
CA ARG A 51 -8.73 -33.73 -16.12
C ARG A 51 -7.93 -33.26 -14.91
N HIS A 52 -7.67 -34.16 -13.95
CA HIS A 52 -6.85 -33.88 -12.77
C HIS A 52 -5.47 -33.34 -13.14
N GLN A 53 -4.85 -33.89 -14.20
CA GLN A 53 -3.55 -33.40 -14.68
C GLN A 53 -3.56 -31.91 -15.05
N TYR A 54 -4.71 -31.33 -15.37
CA TYR A 54 -4.86 -29.91 -15.67
C TYR A 54 -5.31 -29.10 -14.46
N ILE A 55 -6.40 -29.54 -13.83
CA ILE A 55 -7.10 -28.74 -12.81
C ILE A 55 -6.50 -28.93 -11.42
N GLY A 56 -6.03 -30.14 -11.10
CA GLY A 56 -5.41 -30.47 -9.82
C GLY A 56 -4.08 -29.75 -9.55
N GLN A 57 -3.42 -29.24 -10.59
CA GLN A 57 -2.20 -28.44 -10.44
C GLN A 57 -2.46 -27.02 -9.90
N MET A 58 -3.72 -26.59 -9.90
CA MET A 58 -4.14 -25.24 -9.56
C MET A 58 -4.82 -25.18 -8.19
N PRO A 59 -4.60 -24.13 -7.39
CA PRO A 59 -5.42 -23.87 -6.22
C PRO A 59 -6.91 -23.78 -6.59
N ASP A 60 -7.77 -24.34 -5.73
CA ASP A 60 -9.22 -24.46 -5.95
C ASP A 60 -9.90 -23.13 -6.32
N PHE A 61 -9.48 -22.02 -5.70
CA PHE A 61 -10.03 -20.69 -5.97
C PHE A 61 -9.76 -20.18 -7.39
N LEU A 62 -8.68 -20.65 -8.05
CA LEU A 62 -8.39 -20.37 -9.45
C LEU A 62 -9.05 -21.40 -10.37
N ALA A 63 -8.96 -22.67 -10.00
CA ALA A 63 -9.46 -23.82 -10.74
C ALA A 63 -10.96 -23.72 -11.04
N LYS A 64 -11.76 -23.25 -10.08
CA LYS A 64 -13.22 -23.08 -10.20
C LYS A 64 -13.67 -22.34 -11.48
N TYR A 65 -12.91 -21.34 -11.92
CA TYR A 65 -13.24 -20.61 -13.15
C TYR A 65 -13.17 -21.53 -14.38
N PHE A 66 -12.08 -22.29 -14.49
CA PHE A 66 -11.84 -23.20 -15.61
C PHE A 66 -12.81 -24.38 -15.58
N SER A 67 -13.12 -24.92 -14.39
CA SER A 67 -14.11 -25.99 -14.26
C SER A 67 -15.49 -25.56 -14.71
N ARG A 68 -15.97 -24.37 -14.29
CA ARG A 68 -17.27 -23.85 -14.75
C ARG A 68 -17.33 -23.62 -16.25
N ARG A 69 -16.25 -23.07 -16.82
CA ARG A 69 -16.15 -22.87 -18.28
C ARG A 69 -16.15 -24.20 -19.02
N TYR A 70 -15.46 -25.21 -18.50
CA TYR A 70 -15.50 -26.57 -19.03
C TYR A 70 -16.92 -27.14 -19.01
N VAL A 71 -17.63 -27.07 -17.87
CA VAL A 71 -19.02 -27.55 -17.76
C VAL A 71 -19.92 -26.86 -18.78
N GLY A 72 -19.77 -25.54 -18.94
CA GLY A 72 -20.49 -24.78 -19.96
C GLY A 72 -20.22 -25.33 -21.37
N ILE A 73 -18.96 -25.46 -21.77
CA ILE A 73 -18.61 -25.97 -23.10
C ILE A 73 -19.08 -27.42 -23.28
N PHE A 74 -18.98 -28.24 -22.24
CA PHE A 74 -19.42 -29.64 -22.28
C PHE A 74 -20.92 -29.74 -22.56
N ASN A 75 -21.73 -28.94 -21.87
CA ASN A 75 -23.18 -28.96 -22.03
C ASN A 75 -23.65 -28.38 -23.37
N HIS A 76 -22.92 -27.43 -23.96
CA HIS A 76 -23.33 -26.75 -25.21
C HIS A 76 -22.71 -27.37 -26.47
N SER A 77 -21.45 -27.81 -26.39
CA SER A 77 -20.63 -28.23 -27.55
C SER A 77 -20.06 -29.64 -27.39
N GLY A 78 -20.34 -30.30 -26.26
CA GLY A 78 -19.97 -31.70 -26.01
C GLY A 78 -18.55 -31.90 -25.46
N ARG A 79 -18.26 -33.16 -25.13
CA ARG A 79 -17.01 -33.64 -24.51
C ARG A 79 -15.76 -33.24 -25.30
N ARG A 80 -15.79 -33.32 -26.62
CA ARG A 80 -14.63 -33.06 -27.50
C ARG A 80 -14.12 -31.63 -27.35
N ASP A 81 -15.03 -30.66 -27.41
CA ASP A 81 -14.66 -29.24 -27.35
C ASP A 81 -14.26 -28.81 -25.94
N ALA A 82 -14.92 -29.37 -24.92
CA ALA A 82 -14.54 -29.17 -23.53
C ALA A 82 -13.12 -29.69 -23.24
N ASN A 83 -12.77 -30.88 -23.77
CA ASN A 83 -11.43 -31.45 -23.67
C ASN A 83 -10.40 -30.66 -24.50
N ALA A 84 -10.79 -30.16 -25.68
CA ALA A 84 -9.95 -29.27 -26.48
C ALA A 84 -9.62 -27.96 -25.72
N PHE A 85 -10.59 -27.40 -24.99
CA PHE A 85 -10.39 -26.24 -24.13
C PHE A 85 -9.38 -26.52 -23.01
N LEU A 86 -9.49 -27.63 -22.28
CA LEU A 86 -8.51 -27.98 -21.23
C LEU A 86 -7.12 -28.17 -21.81
N ARG A 87 -6.98 -28.94 -22.89
CA ARG A 87 -5.67 -29.20 -23.49
C ARG A 87 -5.01 -27.92 -24.03
N ARG A 88 -5.73 -27.14 -24.82
CA ARG A 88 -5.19 -25.95 -25.50
C ARG A 88 -5.10 -24.74 -24.59
N THR A 89 -6.16 -24.43 -23.85
CA THR A 89 -6.19 -23.22 -23.02
C THR A 89 -5.51 -23.47 -21.68
N VAL A 90 -5.90 -24.52 -20.96
CA VAL A 90 -5.33 -24.77 -19.63
C VAL A 90 -3.92 -25.35 -19.74
N GLY A 91 -3.77 -26.45 -20.46
CA GLY A 91 -2.52 -27.18 -20.62
C GLY A 91 -1.41 -26.38 -21.28
N GLN A 92 -1.62 -25.93 -22.52
CA GLN A 92 -0.56 -25.28 -23.31
C GLN A 92 -0.29 -23.83 -22.90
N ASN A 93 -1.30 -23.11 -22.39
CA ASN A 93 -1.17 -21.67 -22.18
C ASN A 93 -1.17 -21.26 -20.69
N VAL A 94 -2.05 -21.81 -19.86
CA VAL A 94 -2.21 -21.38 -18.46
C VAL A 94 -1.20 -22.05 -17.52
N LEU A 95 -1.04 -23.38 -17.60
CA LEU A 95 -0.19 -24.12 -16.66
C LEU A 95 1.29 -23.73 -16.72
N PRO A 96 1.93 -23.54 -17.89
CA PRO A 96 3.33 -23.13 -17.93
C PRO A 96 3.55 -21.77 -17.26
N ARG A 97 2.61 -20.84 -17.43
CA ARG A 97 2.64 -19.52 -16.78
C ARG A 97 2.43 -19.61 -15.28
N LEU A 98 1.51 -20.48 -14.84
CA LEU A 98 1.30 -20.73 -13.41
C LEU A 98 2.54 -21.38 -12.79
N GLN A 99 3.20 -22.31 -13.46
CA GLN A 99 4.44 -22.95 -13.02
C GLN A 99 5.58 -21.93 -12.92
N LEU A 100 5.74 -21.05 -13.92
CA LEU A 100 6.67 -19.93 -13.87
C LEU A 100 6.47 -19.07 -12.62
N VAL A 101 5.21 -18.74 -12.30
CA VAL A 101 4.89 -17.98 -11.10
C VAL A 101 5.09 -18.79 -9.81
N LYS A 102 4.73 -20.08 -9.78
CA LYS A 102 4.95 -20.95 -8.61
C LYS A 102 6.44 -21.08 -8.28
N ALA A 103 7.29 -21.24 -9.30
CA ALA A 103 8.75 -21.31 -9.13
C ALA A 103 9.33 -20.06 -8.46
N ARG A 104 8.74 -18.87 -8.70
CA ARG A 104 9.17 -17.64 -8.03
C ARG A 104 8.97 -17.66 -6.51
N TYR A 105 7.99 -18.42 -6.03
CA TYR A 105 7.64 -18.49 -4.61
C TYR A 105 8.08 -19.81 -3.96
N SER A 106 8.87 -20.64 -4.65
CA SER A 106 9.42 -21.85 -4.05
C SER A 106 10.42 -21.50 -2.95
N PHE A 107 10.34 -22.20 -1.83
CA PHE A 107 11.25 -21.99 -0.70
C PHE A 107 12.52 -22.82 -0.91
N THR A 108 13.66 -22.13 -1.06
CA THR A 108 14.98 -22.77 -0.95
C THR A 108 15.27 -23.00 0.53
N HIS A 109 15.21 -24.26 0.97
CA HIS A 109 15.53 -24.65 2.32
C HIS A 109 16.96 -25.19 2.38
N HIS A 110 17.74 -24.71 3.33
CA HIS A 110 18.99 -25.33 3.74
C HIS A 110 18.75 -25.92 5.12
N ILE A 111 19.23 -27.14 5.38
CA ILE A 111 19.18 -27.74 6.71
C ILE A 111 20.05 -26.86 7.64
N SER A 112 19.42 -25.96 8.39
CA SER A 112 20.11 -25.18 9.41
C SER A 112 19.12 -24.83 10.51
N GLY A 113 19.44 -25.26 11.73
CA GLY A 113 18.62 -25.21 12.93
C GLY A 113 18.95 -26.40 13.84
N ILE A 114 18.41 -26.39 15.07
CA ILE A 114 18.55 -27.50 16.04
C ILE A 114 17.73 -28.72 15.59
N THR A 115 16.68 -28.47 14.80
CA THR A 115 15.79 -29.47 14.18
C THR A 115 15.60 -29.17 12.69
N PRO A 116 15.19 -30.15 11.87
CA PRO A 116 14.80 -29.91 10.48
C PRO A 116 13.71 -28.83 10.40
N PHE A 117 13.83 -27.93 9.42
CA PHE A 117 12.90 -26.81 9.25
C PHE A 117 11.45 -27.30 9.02
N PRO A 118 10.50 -27.06 9.95
CA PRO A 118 9.23 -27.81 10.00
C PRO A 118 8.08 -27.18 9.19
N PHE A 119 8.32 -26.05 8.52
CA PHE A 119 7.25 -25.21 7.95
C PHE A 119 7.10 -25.30 6.44
N ILE A 120 7.87 -26.16 5.77
CA ILE A 120 7.95 -26.22 4.29
C ILE A 120 6.56 -26.39 3.68
N GLU A 121 5.83 -27.43 4.09
CA GLU A 121 4.52 -27.76 3.52
C GLU A 121 3.48 -26.63 3.75
N GLN A 122 3.43 -26.06 4.95
CA GLN A 122 2.52 -24.98 5.29
C GLN A 122 2.84 -23.70 4.50
N LEU A 123 4.12 -23.41 4.31
CA LEU A 123 4.59 -22.25 3.55
C LEU A 123 4.33 -22.42 2.05
N GLU A 124 4.52 -23.61 1.48
CA GLU A 124 4.16 -23.90 0.09
C GLU A 124 2.64 -23.75 -0.17
N LYS A 125 1.83 -24.10 0.84
CA LYS A 125 0.36 -23.99 0.77
C LYS A 125 -0.17 -22.62 1.20
N VAL A 126 0.68 -21.64 1.51
CA VAL A 126 0.30 -20.34 2.10
C VAL A 126 -0.80 -19.60 1.31
N VAL A 127 -0.85 -19.76 -0.02
CA VAL A 127 -1.87 -19.15 -0.89
C VAL A 127 -3.30 -19.62 -0.56
N THR A 128 -3.43 -20.84 -0.05
CA THR A 128 -4.71 -21.45 0.33
C THR A 128 -5.09 -21.22 1.79
N CYS A 129 -4.16 -20.72 2.61
CA CYS A 129 -4.41 -20.52 4.03
C CYS A 129 -5.45 -19.43 4.28
N ASP A 130 -6.39 -19.74 5.19
CA ASP A 130 -7.31 -18.77 5.76
C ASP A 130 -6.65 -17.95 6.89
N ARG A 131 -7.42 -17.03 7.49
CA ARG A 131 -6.93 -16.19 8.58
C ARG A 131 -6.47 -17.01 9.80
N LYS A 132 -7.19 -18.06 10.19
CA LYS A 132 -6.89 -18.86 11.38
C LYS A 132 -5.61 -19.67 11.17
N GLN A 133 -5.46 -20.28 10.00
CA GLN A 133 -4.27 -21.02 9.60
C GLN A 133 -3.04 -20.10 9.54
N LEU A 134 -3.16 -18.90 8.97
CA LEU A 134 -2.06 -17.93 8.96
C LEU A 134 -1.66 -17.48 10.36
N LEU A 135 -2.61 -17.34 11.28
CA LEU A 135 -2.33 -16.99 12.68
C LEU A 135 -1.61 -18.11 13.41
N LYS A 136 -2.06 -19.36 13.24
CA LYS A 136 -1.41 -20.55 13.79
C LYS A 136 0.03 -20.67 13.27
N LEU A 137 0.22 -20.61 11.96
CA LEU A 137 1.56 -20.68 11.35
C LEU A 137 2.48 -19.54 11.83
N ALA A 138 1.96 -18.31 11.94
CA ALA A 138 2.74 -17.19 12.45
C ALA A 138 3.19 -17.39 13.91
N HIS A 139 2.33 -18.00 14.74
CA HIS A 139 2.67 -18.33 16.11
C HIS A 139 3.73 -19.44 16.17
N GLU A 140 3.55 -20.53 15.42
CA GLU A 140 4.49 -21.65 15.39
C GLU A 140 5.89 -21.21 14.92
N ILE A 141 5.97 -20.40 13.86
CA ILE A 141 7.25 -19.83 13.42
C ILE A 141 7.87 -18.95 14.51
N SER A 142 7.07 -18.12 15.19
CA SER A 142 7.59 -17.25 16.24
C SER A 142 8.17 -18.03 17.43
N VAL A 143 7.51 -19.13 17.84
CA VAL A 143 7.98 -20.03 18.91
C VAL A 143 9.26 -20.75 18.47
N PHE A 144 9.31 -21.22 17.22
CA PHE A 144 10.52 -21.85 16.69
C PHE A 144 11.73 -20.89 16.68
N ILE A 145 11.54 -19.65 16.24
CA ILE A 145 12.61 -18.64 16.25
C ILE A 145 13.03 -18.31 17.68
N ALA A 146 12.08 -18.18 18.61
CA ALA A 146 12.38 -17.91 20.02
C ALA A 146 13.16 -19.06 20.69
N GLY A 147 12.78 -20.31 20.44
CA GLY A 147 13.52 -21.47 20.96
C GLY A 147 14.96 -21.56 20.40
N ASN A 148 15.17 -21.22 19.13
CA ASN A 148 16.53 -21.14 18.57
C ASN A 148 17.33 -19.97 19.17
N TYR A 149 16.69 -18.83 19.46
CA TYR A 149 17.33 -17.73 20.18
C TYR A 149 17.82 -18.16 21.57
N GLU A 150 16.96 -18.81 22.36
CA GLU A 150 17.30 -19.31 23.69
C GLU A 150 18.48 -20.29 23.65
N HIS A 151 18.45 -21.25 22.73
CA HIS A 151 19.53 -22.21 22.54
C HIS A 151 20.87 -21.54 22.16
N TYR A 152 20.88 -20.68 21.15
CA TYR A 152 22.11 -20.00 20.73
C TYR A 152 22.62 -19.03 21.80
N SER A 153 21.71 -18.40 22.56
CA SER A 153 22.09 -17.54 23.68
C SER A 153 22.75 -18.35 24.79
N LEU A 154 22.21 -19.51 25.16
CA LEU A 154 22.80 -20.40 26.17
C LEU A 154 24.19 -20.91 25.73
N GLN A 155 24.32 -21.37 24.48
CA GLN A 155 25.58 -21.82 23.92
C GLN A 155 26.63 -20.71 23.93
N SER A 156 26.25 -19.49 23.56
CA SER A 156 27.10 -18.32 23.64
C SER A 156 27.51 -18.02 25.09
N SER A 157 26.58 -18.02 26.04
CA SER A 157 26.88 -17.75 27.46
C SER A 157 27.86 -18.77 28.06
N GLN A 158 27.78 -20.05 27.68
CA GLN A 158 28.73 -21.08 28.09
C GLN A 158 30.12 -20.86 27.50
N GLN A 159 30.21 -20.38 26.26
CA GLN A 159 31.48 -20.11 25.57
C GLN A 159 32.23 -18.88 26.13
N TYR A 160 31.54 -17.91 26.75
CA TYR A 160 32.12 -16.65 27.23
C TYR A 160 32.18 -16.52 28.77
N GLN A 161 32.17 -17.64 29.52
CA GLN A 161 32.18 -17.65 31.00
C GLN A 161 33.39 -16.98 31.70
N ALA A 162 34.38 -16.43 30.98
CA ALA A 162 35.65 -15.98 31.54
C ALA A 162 36.07 -14.51 31.28
N ALA A 163 35.24 -13.67 30.65
CA ALA A 163 35.59 -12.26 30.42
C ALA A 163 34.43 -11.31 30.76
N PRO A 164 34.58 -10.37 31.71
CA PRO A 164 33.61 -9.32 31.95
C PRO A 164 33.44 -8.46 30.69
N VAL A 165 32.20 -8.16 30.32
CA VAL A 165 31.88 -7.31 29.17
C VAL A 165 32.08 -5.86 29.59
N ASP A 166 33.32 -5.40 29.64
CA ASP A 166 33.67 -4.08 30.18
C ASP A 166 33.51 -2.94 29.13
N SER A 167 33.09 -3.23 27.90
CA SER A 167 32.82 -2.20 26.88
C SER A 167 31.77 -2.57 25.82
N GLU A 168 31.07 -1.57 25.26
CA GLU A 168 30.16 -1.71 24.11
C GLU A 168 30.82 -2.39 22.89
N SER A 169 32.15 -2.27 22.78
CA SER A 169 32.97 -2.85 21.70
C SER A 169 32.92 -4.40 21.69
N GLU A 170 32.78 -5.04 22.85
CA GLU A 170 32.72 -6.51 22.96
C GLU A 170 31.30 -7.07 22.88
N LEU A 171 30.28 -6.25 23.14
CA LEU A 171 28.87 -6.66 23.08
C LEU A 171 28.39 -6.85 21.64
N PHE A 172 28.82 -5.96 20.74
CA PHE A 172 28.34 -5.97 19.36
C PHE A 172 28.60 -7.29 18.61
N PRO A 173 29.82 -7.88 18.61
CA PRO A 173 30.09 -9.15 17.94
C PRO A 173 29.19 -10.30 18.40
N ARG A 174 28.89 -10.37 19.71
CA ARG A 174 28.02 -11.40 20.29
C ARG A 174 26.58 -11.26 19.79
N VAL A 175 26.02 -10.04 19.86
CA VAL A 175 24.66 -9.75 19.38
C VAL A 175 24.54 -9.92 17.87
N ALA A 176 25.56 -9.48 17.11
CA ALA A 176 25.61 -9.64 15.66
C ALA A 176 25.59 -11.12 15.25
N LYS A 177 26.30 -11.99 15.98
CA LYS A 177 26.30 -13.43 15.72
C LYS A 177 24.91 -14.06 15.95
N LEU A 178 24.27 -13.76 17.08
CA LEU A 178 22.92 -14.25 17.38
C LEU A 178 21.91 -13.76 16.33
N TYR A 179 21.94 -12.47 16.02
CA TYR A 179 21.11 -11.89 14.98
C TYR A 179 21.32 -12.59 13.63
N GLN A 180 22.58 -12.85 13.23
CA GLN A 180 22.88 -13.52 11.97
C GLN A 180 22.29 -14.93 11.90
N LEU A 181 22.30 -15.69 13.00
CA LEU A 181 21.72 -17.03 13.08
C LEU A 181 20.20 -16.97 12.90
N LEU A 182 19.51 -16.11 13.64
CA LEU A 182 18.05 -15.94 13.51
C LEU A 182 17.64 -15.38 12.14
N ALA A 183 18.45 -14.48 11.59
CA ALA A 183 18.24 -13.93 10.26
C ALA A 183 18.31 -15.02 9.18
N LYS A 184 19.24 -15.98 9.29
CA LYS A 184 19.30 -17.13 8.39
C LYS A 184 18.06 -18.01 8.47
N LEU A 185 17.56 -18.30 9.67
CA LEU A 185 16.29 -19.04 9.86
C LEU A 185 15.11 -18.27 9.24
N THR A 186 15.06 -16.96 9.45
CA THR A 186 14.00 -16.09 8.90
C THR A 186 14.02 -16.05 7.36
N LEU A 187 15.20 -16.10 6.74
CA LEU A 187 15.35 -16.21 5.29
C LEU A 187 14.82 -17.55 4.74
N GLN A 188 14.98 -18.66 5.48
CA GLN A 188 14.42 -19.96 5.07
C GLN A 188 12.88 -19.92 4.99
N CYS A 189 12.23 -19.08 5.81
CA CYS A 189 10.80 -18.80 5.71
C CYS A 189 10.43 -17.90 4.50
N GLY A 190 11.35 -17.62 3.57
CA GLY A 190 11.15 -16.75 2.41
C GLY A 190 10.87 -15.28 2.78
N THR A 191 11.28 -14.84 3.97
CA THR A 191 11.05 -13.48 4.47
C THR A 191 12.37 -12.78 4.77
N ASN A 192 12.49 -11.52 4.34
CA ASN A 192 13.67 -10.71 4.65
C ASN A 192 13.68 -10.29 6.14
N PRO A 193 14.76 -10.61 6.89
CA PRO A 193 14.92 -10.19 8.28
C PRO A 193 14.99 -8.66 8.41
N PRO A 194 14.51 -8.07 9.51
CA PRO A 194 14.66 -6.64 9.77
C PRO A 194 16.14 -6.26 9.81
N TYR A 195 16.56 -5.19 9.13
CA TYR A 195 17.96 -4.70 9.06
C TYR A 195 18.96 -5.57 8.27
N TRP A 196 18.56 -6.70 7.70
CA TRP A 196 19.48 -7.64 7.00
C TRP A 196 20.31 -7.02 5.88
N GLN A 197 19.69 -6.24 5.00
CA GLN A 197 20.41 -5.59 3.90
C GLN A 197 21.45 -4.58 4.41
N ARG A 198 21.12 -3.83 5.47
CA ARG A 198 22.06 -2.89 6.09
C ARG A 198 23.19 -3.61 6.83
N PHE A 199 22.89 -4.77 7.43
CA PHE A 199 23.86 -5.61 8.12
C PHE A 199 24.94 -6.15 7.17
N ASN A 200 24.56 -6.63 5.98
CA ASN A 200 25.52 -7.21 5.02
C ASN A 200 26.14 -6.22 4.03
N HIS A 201 25.38 -5.19 3.62
CA HIS A 201 25.75 -4.31 2.50
C HIS A 201 25.55 -2.81 2.79
N GLY A 202 25.24 -2.46 4.04
CA GLY A 202 25.02 -1.07 4.42
C GLY A 202 26.33 -0.32 4.60
N ARG A 203 26.38 0.96 4.18
CA ARG A 203 27.50 1.86 4.51
C ARG A 203 27.64 2.09 6.02
N LYS A 204 26.52 2.03 6.75
CA LYS A 204 26.45 2.13 8.22
C LYS A 204 25.76 0.87 8.78
N VAL A 205 26.53 0.08 9.51
CA VAL A 205 26.09 -1.13 10.20
C VAL A 205 24.99 -0.78 11.22
N PRO A 206 23.98 -1.65 11.44
CA PRO A 206 22.96 -1.43 12.47
C PRO A 206 23.58 -1.33 13.87
N SER A 207 22.99 -0.54 14.77
CA SER A 207 23.39 -0.52 16.20
C SER A 207 22.97 -1.80 16.92
N VAL A 208 23.50 -2.03 18.13
CA VAL A 208 23.08 -3.14 19.01
C VAL A 208 21.56 -3.12 19.20
N ASP A 209 20.98 -1.96 19.53
CA ASP A 209 19.52 -1.82 19.69
C ASP A 209 18.73 -2.19 18.44
N GLN A 210 19.23 -1.84 17.25
CA GLN A 210 18.59 -2.21 15.99
C GLN A 210 18.63 -3.73 15.77
N LEU A 211 19.73 -4.39 16.13
CA LEU A 211 19.83 -5.85 16.05
C LEU A 211 18.88 -6.53 17.05
N CYS A 212 18.86 -6.08 18.30
CA CYS A 212 17.93 -6.55 19.33
C CYS A 212 16.48 -6.37 18.90
N ALA A 213 16.10 -5.19 18.39
CA ALA A 213 14.79 -4.93 17.83
C ALA A 213 14.46 -5.84 16.65
N GLY A 214 15.45 -6.11 15.80
CA GLY A 214 15.32 -7.07 14.70
C GLY A 214 14.98 -8.47 15.20
N MET A 215 15.68 -8.95 16.24
CA MET A 215 15.41 -10.25 16.86
C MET A 215 14.03 -10.30 17.51
N LEU A 216 13.63 -9.27 18.27
CA LEU A 216 12.29 -9.17 18.87
C LEU A 216 11.17 -9.24 17.82
N ARG A 217 11.37 -8.63 16.65
CA ARG A 217 10.42 -8.76 15.52
C ARG A 217 10.38 -10.18 14.97
N MET A 218 11.53 -10.85 14.81
CA MET A 218 11.60 -12.23 14.31
C MET A 218 10.98 -13.22 15.30
N MET A 219 10.96 -12.91 16.60
CA MET A 219 10.26 -13.70 17.63
C MET A 219 8.79 -13.30 17.83
N SER A 220 8.27 -12.35 17.04
CA SER A 220 6.90 -11.83 17.20
C SER A 220 5.91 -12.52 16.27
N ALA A 221 4.95 -13.26 16.83
CA ALA A 221 3.84 -13.86 16.07
C ALA A 221 3.07 -12.81 15.25
N ARG A 222 2.87 -11.62 15.80
CA ARG A 222 2.20 -10.51 15.11
C ARG A 222 2.97 -10.08 13.87
N TRP A 223 4.30 -9.98 13.97
CA TRP A 223 5.15 -9.60 12.85
C TRP A 223 5.07 -10.64 11.72
N TRP A 224 5.14 -11.94 12.07
CA TRP A 224 4.99 -13.04 11.12
C TRP A 224 3.62 -13.05 10.44
N TYR A 225 2.53 -12.85 11.19
CA TYR A 225 1.19 -12.83 10.61
C TYR A 225 1.06 -11.81 9.48
N PHE A 226 1.55 -10.58 9.66
CA PHE A 226 1.48 -9.56 8.62
C PHE A 226 2.40 -9.84 7.41
N ARG A 227 3.50 -10.58 7.61
CA ARG A 227 4.38 -11.03 6.53
C ARG A 227 3.72 -12.15 5.72
N LEU A 228 3.22 -13.18 6.38
CA LEU A 228 2.56 -14.32 5.76
C LEU A 228 1.26 -13.90 5.05
N LYS A 229 0.43 -13.06 5.70
CA LYS A 229 -0.75 -12.45 5.08
C LYS A 229 -0.39 -11.72 3.79
N ARG A 230 0.69 -10.93 3.81
CA ARG A 230 1.15 -10.21 2.62
C ARG A 230 1.65 -11.14 1.52
N LEU A 231 2.41 -12.17 1.89
CA LEU A 231 2.91 -13.17 0.93
C LEU A 231 1.73 -13.84 0.23
N ARG A 232 0.77 -14.34 1.02
CA ARG A 232 -0.48 -14.94 0.57
C ARG A 232 -1.27 -14.02 -0.37
N GLU A 233 -1.44 -12.76 0.01
CA GLU A 233 -2.16 -11.75 -0.78
C GLU A 233 -1.49 -11.46 -2.13
N ILE A 234 -0.16 -11.34 -2.15
CA ILE A 234 0.61 -11.05 -3.37
C ILE A 234 0.67 -12.28 -4.28
N GLN A 235 0.92 -13.45 -3.71
CA GLN A 235 1.05 -14.70 -4.45
C GLN A 235 -0.28 -15.10 -5.09
N SER A 236 -1.41 -15.01 -4.36
CA SER A 236 -2.74 -15.30 -4.91
C SER A 236 -3.07 -14.41 -6.11
N GLU A 237 -2.80 -13.12 -6.01
CA GLU A 237 -3.03 -12.18 -7.11
C GLU A 237 -2.08 -12.43 -8.29
N HIS A 238 -0.80 -12.72 -8.03
CA HIS A 238 0.15 -13.02 -9.09
C HIS A 238 -0.24 -14.29 -9.87
N MET A 239 -0.71 -15.32 -9.17
CA MET A 239 -1.25 -16.51 -9.82
C MET A 239 -2.52 -16.19 -10.62
N ALA A 240 -3.40 -15.32 -10.12
CA ALA A 240 -4.57 -14.87 -10.86
C ALA A 240 -4.21 -14.15 -12.17
N ILE A 241 -3.18 -13.30 -12.16
CA ILE A 241 -2.61 -12.67 -13.37
C ILE A 241 -2.07 -13.74 -14.32
N ALA A 242 -1.31 -14.71 -13.82
CA ALA A 242 -0.70 -15.76 -14.62
C ALA A 242 -1.73 -16.57 -15.42
N VAL A 243 -2.85 -16.90 -14.79
CA VAL A 243 -3.95 -17.68 -15.39
C VAL A 243 -4.95 -16.84 -16.17
N GLY A 244 -4.73 -15.52 -16.32
CA GLY A 244 -5.61 -14.65 -17.09
C GLY A 244 -6.93 -14.28 -16.41
N GLN A 245 -6.99 -14.30 -15.08
CA GLN A 245 -8.14 -13.76 -14.34
C GLN A 245 -8.07 -12.24 -14.15
N VAL A 246 -6.93 -11.62 -14.50
CA VAL A 246 -6.76 -10.17 -14.55
C VAL A 246 -6.56 -9.75 -16.01
N GLN A 247 -7.64 -9.24 -16.61
CA GLN A 247 -7.68 -8.76 -18.00
C GLN A 247 -9.02 -8.08 -18.26
N LYS A 248 -9.09 -7.33 -19.37
CA LYS A 248 -10.32 -6.67 -19.85
C LYS A 248 -11.56 -7.58 -19.84
N ALA A 249 -11.44 -8.79 -20.38
CA ALA A 249 -12.57 -9.72 -20.54
C ALA A 249 -12.98 -10.48 -19.26
N ALA A 250 -12.25 -10.35 -18.15
CA ALA A 250 -12.50 -11.09 -16.92
C ALA A 250 -12.69 -10.16 -15.72
N SER A 251 -11.62 -9.53 -15.27
CA SER A 251 -11.62 -8.53 -14.20
C SER A 251 -10.42 -7.63 -14.44
N PRO A 252 -10.62 -6.40 -14.93
CA PRO A 252 -9.51 -5.51 -15.23
C PRO A 252 -8.83 -5.02 -13.95
N TYR A 253 -7.52 -4.78 -14.04
CA TYR A 253 -6.66 -4.20 -12.99
C TYR A 253 -6.35 -5.13 -11.82
N VAL A 254 -7.35 -5.83 -11.27
CA VAL A 254 -7.23 -6.70 -10.11
C VAL A 254 -8.20 -7.87 -10.22
N SER A 255 -7.85 -9.03 -9.70
CA SER A 255 -8.76 -10.19 -9.74
C SER A 255 -10.04 -9.94 -8.93
N ASN A 256 -11.14 -10.55 -9.36
CA ASN A 256 -12.40 -10.54 -8.61
C ASN A 256 -12.23 -11.03 -7.16
N TYR A 257 -11.32 -11.97 -6.95
CA TYR A 257 -10.99 -12.49 -5.63
C TYR A 257 -10.38 -11.40 -4.74
N ALA A 258 -9.33 -10.73 -5.22
CA ALA A 258 -8.66 -9.69 -4.47
C ALA A 258 -9.53 -8.44 -4.26
N LEU A 259 -10.40 -8.11 -5.22
CA LEU A 259 -11.38 -7.02 -5.08
C LEU A 259 -12.38 -7.29 -3.95
N ARG A 260 -12.94 -8.51 -3.89
CA ARG A 260 -13.85 -8.91 -2.81
C ARG A 260 -13.18 -8.84 -1.43
N GLU A 261 -11.95 -9.33 -1.32
CA GLU A 261 -11.20 -9.23 -0.06
C GLU A 261 -10.97 -7.77 0.37
N TRP A 262 -10.68 -6.89 -0.59
CA TRP A 262 -10.50 -5.47 -0.32
C TRP A 262 -11.80 -4.80 0.13
N LEU A 263 -12.93 -5.10 -0.51
CA LEU A 263 -14.25 -4.61 -0.12
C LEU A 263 -14.61 -5.07 1.30
N GLU A 264 -14.39 -6.35 1.62
CA GLU A 264 -14.61 -6.88 2.96
C GLU A 264 -13.70 -6.22 4.00
N GLN A 265 -12.44 -5.92 3.65
CA GLN A 265 -11.56 -5.16 4.54
C GLN A 265 -12.07 -3.74 4.77
N LYS A 266 -12.60 -3.06 3.74
CA LYS A 266 -13.20 -1.73 3.88
C LYS A 266 -14.46 -1.77 4.74
N ARG A 267 -15.32 -2.79 4.58
CA ARG A 267 -16.49 -3.01 5.43
C ARG A 267 -16.10 -3.19 6.89
N ARG A 268 -15.17 -4.09 7.20
CA ARG A 268 -14.66 -4.30 8.57
C ARG A 268 -14.05 -3.05 9.18
N ASN A 269 -13.30 -2.26 8.41
CA ASN A 269 -12.74 -1.00 8.91
C ASN A 269 -13.85 0.02 9.24
N ARG A 270 -14.88 0.12 8.39
CA ARG A 270 -16.02 1.01 8.65
C ARG A 270 -16.80 0.59 9.88
N GLU A 271 -17.01 -0.71 10.08
CA GLU A 271 -17.61 -1.25 11.30
C GLU A 271 -16.75 -0.92 12.52
N PHE A 272 -15.44 -1.15 12.45
CA PHE A 272 -14.51 -0.75 13.50
C PHE A 272 -14.65 0.74 13.84
N PHE A 273 -14.62 1.66 12.87
CA PHE A 273 -14.74 3.09 13.17
C PHE A 273 -16.07 3.49 13.82
N LYS A 274 -17.16 2.75 13.56
CA LYS A 274 -18.47 3.04 14.16
C LYS A 274 -18.54 2.73 15.65
N HIS A 275 -17.78 1.74 16.12
CA HIS A 275 -17.83 1.24 17.50
C HIS A 275 -16.83 1.91 18.45
N PHE A 276 -15.99 2.82 17.94
CA PHE A 276 -14.94 3.47 18.72
C PHE A 276 -15.02 4.99 18.61
N ASP A 277 -14.59 5.65 19.68
CA ASP A 277 -14.37 7.10 19.79
C ASP A 277 -12.87 7.37 20.00
N LEU A 278 -12.50 8.63 19.89
CA LEU A 278 -11.21 9.16 20.30
C LEU A 278 -11.39 9.92 21.60
N GLU A 279 -10.65 9.57 22.64
CA GLU A 279 -10.62 10.25 23.94
C GLU A 279 -9.28 10.96 24.14
N ASN A 280 -9.28 12.22 24.56
CA ASN A 280 -8.06 12.95 24.92
C ASN A 280 -7.78 12.91 26.44
N GLU A 281 -6.66 13.51 26.85
CA GLU A 281 -6.25 13.61 28.25
C GLU A 281 -7.24 14.37 29.17
N ASN A 282 -8.14 15.16 28.59
CA ASN A 282 -9.18 15.90 29.30
C ASN A 282 -10.51 15.10 29.41
N GLY A 283 -10.57 13.89 28.87
CA GLY A 283 -11.77 13.05 28.83
C GLY A 283 -12.78 13.45 27.74
N GLU A 284 -12.43 14.38 26.84
CA GLU A 284 -13.27 14.74 25.71
C GLU A 284 -13.30 13.59 24.70
N ARG A 285 -14.49 13.23 24.22
CA ARG A 285 -14.69 12.16 23.25
C ARG A 285 -15.24 12.68 21.94
N ILE A 286 -14.59 12.30 20.84
CA ILE A 286 -15.06 12.57 19.47
C ILE A 286 -15.20 11.27 18.69
N SER A 287 -16.17 11.20 17.77
CA SER A 287 -16.36 9.94 17.05
C SER A 287 -15.20 9.65 16.09
N LEU A 288 -14.66 8.43 16.15
CA LEU A 288 -13.60 8.00 15.24
C LEU A 288 -14.12 7.96 13.80
N ALA A 289 -15.37 7.55 13.60
CA ALA A 289 -16.01 7.52 12.28
C ALA A 289 -16.06 8.90 11.63
N GLU A 290 -16.52 9.92 12.35
CA GLU A 290 -16.60 11.30 11.88
C GLU A 290 -15.21 11.87 11.57
N THR A 291 -14.26 11.65 12.49
CA THR A 291 -12.86 12.07 12.31
C THR A 291 -12.25 11.51 11.02
N VAL A 292 -12.52 10.24 10.71
CA VAL A 292 -12.06 9.61 9.46
C VAL A 292 -12.69 10.25 8.23
N VAL A 293 -13.99 10.57 8.27
CA VAL A 293 -14.73 11.21 7.17
C VAL A 293 -14.22 12.63 6.89
N HIS A 294 -13.81 13.38 7.91
CA HIS A 294 -13.23 14.72 7.79
C HIS A 294 -11.71 14.71 7.52
N SER A 295 -11.09 13.54 7.40
CA SER A 295 -9.66 13.41 7.13
C SER A 295 -9.36 13.14 5.66
N ASN A 296 -8.08 13.23 5.30
CA ASN A 296 -7.56 12.83 3.98
C ASN A 296 -7.71 11.31 3.68
N ALA A 297 -8.26 10.51 4.61
CA ALA A 297 -8.69 9.15 4.33
C ALA A 297 -9.99 9.12 3.49
N ASN A 298 -10.77 10.21 3.51
CA ASN A 298 -11.91 10.41 2.63
C ASN A 298 -11.41 10.68 1.19
N PRO A 299 -11.78 9.85 0.21
CA PRO A 299 -11.39 10.03 -1.18
C PRO A 299 -11.74 11.42 -1.74
N ALA A 300 -12.88 12.00 -1.37
CA ALA A 300 -13.30 13.31 -1.86
C ALA A 300 -12.37 14.43 -1.37
N ILE A 301 -12.06 14.47 -0.06
CA ILE A 301 -11.12 15.43 0.52
C ILE A 301 -9.74 15.27 -0.12
N ARG A 302 -9.30 14.02 -0.32
CA ARG A 302 -8.01 13.73 -0.96
C ARG A 302 -7.96 14.20 -2.41
N ARG A 303 -9.05 14.05 -3.16
CA ARG A 303 -9.18 14.57 -4.52
C ARG A 303 -9.12 16.10 -4.51
N CYS A 304 -9.90 16.77 -3.67
CA CYS A 304 -9.89 18.22 -3.56
C CYS A 304 -8.49 18.77 -3.21
N GLU A 305 -7.79 18.17 -2.23
CA GLU A 305 -6.42 18.59 -1.89
C GLU A 305 -5.46 18.44 -3.07
N LEU A 306 -5.56 17.34 -3.82
CA LEU A 306 -4.72 17.15 -5.02
C LEU A 306 -5.03 18.19 -6.10
N MET A 307 -6.31 18.51 -6.31
CA MET A 307 -6.74 19.54 -7.27
C MET A 307 -6.21 20.93 -6.90
N VAL A 308 -6.34 21.33 -5.63
CA VAL A 308 -5.80 22.61 -5.11
C VAL A 308 -4.29 22.70 -5.37
N ARG A 309 -3.56 21.61 -5.12
CA ARG A 309 -2.10 21.58 -5.30
C ARG A 309 -1.68 21.63 -6.76
N MET A 310 -2.44 20.98 -7.64
CA MET A 310 -2.18 21.01 -9.08
C MET A 310 -2.47 22.38 -9.66
N ARG A 311 -3.60 22.98 -9.30
CA ARG A 311 -3.95 24.32 -9.73
C ARG A 311 -2.90 25.33 -9.25
N GLY A 312 -2.48 25.25 -7.99
CA GLY A 312 -1.44 26.14 -7.48
C GLY A 312 -0.07 25.93 -8.14
N PHE A 313 0.25 24.73 -8.65
CA PHE A 313 1.45 24.53 -9.46
C PHE A 313 1.34 25.15 -10.85
N GLU A 314 0.17 25.06 -11.47
CA GLU A 314 -0.12 25.74 -12.74
C GLU A 314 0.00 27.26 -12.57
N ASP A 315 -0.63 27.85 -11.56
CA ASP A 315 -0.53 29.30 -11.30
C ASP A 315 0.91 29.76 -11.04
N VAL A 316 1.73 28.92 -10.39
CA VAL A 316 3.16 29.20 -10.19
C VAL A 316 3.94 29.08 -11.50
N ALA A 317 3.63 28.08 -12.32
CA ALA A 317 4.25 27.90 -13.64
C ALA A 317 3.98 29.08 -14.55
N ASP A 318 2.73 29.55 -14.62
CA ASP A 318 2.33 30.71 -15.43
C ASP A 318 3.09 31.96 -15.01
N LYS A 319 3.18 32.24 -13.70
CA LYS A 319 3.94 33.38 -13.15
C LYS A 319 5.43 33.30 -13.45
N MET A 320 5.97 32.10 -13.59
CA MET A 320 7.39 31.87 -13.88
C MET A 320 7.69 31.76 -15.38
N GLY A 321 6.68 31.89 -16.26
CA GLY A 321 6.84 31.69 -17.70
C GLY A 321 7.24 30.26 -18.06
N CYS A 322 6.89 29.28 -17.22
CA CYS A 322 7.16 27.87 -17.49
C CYS A 322 6.17 27.30 -18.51
N VAL A 323 6.61 26.29 -19.25
CA VAL A 323 5.73 25.45 -20.09
C VAL A 323 5.38 24.16 -19.37
N GLY A 324 4.14 23.69 -19.58
CA GLY A 324 3.66 22.40 -19.11
C GLY A 324 3.73 21.32 -20.20
N GLU A 325 4.25 20.14 -19.87
CA GLU A 325 4.20 18.97 -20.76
C GLU A 325 3.74 17.73 -19.99
N PHE A 326 2.85 16.97 -20.64
CA PHE A 326 2.31 15.73 -20.13
C PHE A 326 3.00 14.54 -20.81
N TYR A 327 3.51 13.61 -20.02
CA TYR A 327 4.24 12.44 -20.49
C TYR A 327 3.54 11.16 -20.06
N THR A 328 3.57 10.15 -20.92
CA THR A 328 3.15 8.79 -20.62
C THR A 328 4.31 7.84 -20.82
N ILE A 329 4.65 7.04 -19.80
CA ILE A 329 5.73 6.05 -19.84
C ILE A 329 5.15 4.68 -19.52
N THR A 330 5.29 3.73 -20.43
CA THR A 330 4.83 2.33 -20.26
C THR A 330 6.02 1.37 -20.18
N ALA A 331 5.74 0.11 -19.85
CA ALA A 331 6.75 -0.94 -19.76
C ALA A 331 6.84 -1.78 -21.06
N PRO A 332 7.96 -2.49 -21.28
CA PRO A 332 8.05 -3.46 -22.38
C PRO A 332 7.03 -4.59 -22.33
N ALA A 333 6.78 -5.19 -23.49
CA ALA A 333 5.76 -6.22 -23.64
C ALA A 333 5.99 -7.42 -22.70
N LYS A 334 7.25 -7.77 -22.39
CA LYS A 334 7.59 -8.83 -21.42
C LYS A 334 7.04 -8.63 -20.00
N TYR A 335 6.67 -7.40 -19.63
CA TYR A 335 6.03 -7.10 -18.34
C TYR A 335 4.52 -7.32 -18.34
N HIS A 336 3.90 -7.35 -19.52
CA HIS A 336 2.45 -7.50 -19.69
C HIS A 336 2.04 -8.97 -19.74
N ALA A 337 1.03 -9.32 -18.95
CA ALA A 337 0.54 -10.68 -18.91
C ALA A 337 -0.37 -11.00 -20.11
N VAL A 338 -1.18 -10.03 -20.54
CA VAL A 338 -2.28 -10.23 -21.50
C VAL A 338 -2.28 -9.09 -22.52
N GLN A 339 -2.52 -9.41 -23.78
CA GLN A 339 -2.68 -8.40 -24.84
C GLN A 339 -4.01 -7.65 -24.69
N HIS A 340 -4.08 -6.40 -25.17
CA HIS A 340 -5.31 -5.60 -25.09
C HIS A 340 -6.49 -6.23 -25.87
N GLN A 341 -6.22 -6.88 -27.00
CA GLN A 341 -7.23 -7.58 -27.81
C GLN A 341 -7.63 -8.95 -27.22
N GLY A 342 -7.02 -9.35 -26.10
CA GLY A 342 -7.15 -10.68 -25.52
C GLY A 342 -6.03 -11.63 -25.97
N GLY A 343 -5.84 -12.70 -25.19
CA GLY A 343 -4.76 -13.65 -25.41
C GLY A 343 -3.50 -13.33 -24.61
N PHE A 344 -2.72 -14.37 -24.32
CA PHE A 344 -1.52 -14.27 -23.51
C PHE A 344 -0.33 -13.73 -24.29
N VAL A 345 0.45 -12.85 -23.65
CA VAL A 345 1.75 -12.45 -24.18
C VAL A 345 2.72 -13.64 -24.05
N ARG A 346 3.27 -14.11 -25.18
CA ARG A 346 4.12 -15.31 -25.24
C ARG A 346 5.42 -15.19 -24.45
N HIS A 347 6.02 -14.00 -24.46
CA HIS A 347 7.31 -13.72 -23.80
C HIS A 347 7.13 -13.00 -22.45
N TRP A 348 5.95 -13.11 -21.82
CA TRP A 348 5.75 -12.59 -20.47
C TRP A 348 6.71 -13.26 -19.49
N ASN A 349 7.48 -12.48 -18.74
CA ASN A 349 8.55 -12.97 -17.88
C ASN A 349 8.11 -13.30 -16.44
N GLY A 350 6.80 -13.32 -16.17
CA GLY A 350 6.29 -13.50 -14.81
C GLY A 350 6.47 -12.27 -13.90
N ALA A 351 6.60 -11.08 -14.48
CA ALA A 351 6.69 -9.85 -13.69
C ALA A 351 5.39 -9.55 -12.95
N THR A 352 5.53 -9.13 -11.68
CA THR A 352 4.43 -8.56 -10.91
C THR A 352 4.27 -7.07 -11.22
N PRO A 353 3.09 -6.47 -10.98
CA PRO A 353 2.92 -5.01 -10.99
C PRO A 353 3.93 -4.28 -10.11
N ARG A 354 4.41 -4.88 -9.01
CA ARG A 354 5.47 -4.31 -8.19
C ARG A 354 6.84 -4.31 -8.88
N ASP A 355 7.16 -5.34 -9.65
CA ASP A 355 8.40 -5.40 -10.40
C ASP A 355 8.40 -4.38 -11.54
N THR A 356 7.28 -4.24 -12.26
CA THR A 356 7.11 -3.20 -13.27
C THR A 356 7.18 -1.80 -12.66
N GLN A 357 6.55 -1.57 -11.50
CA GLN A 357 6.68 -0.29 -10.79
C GLN A 357 8.14 -0.01 -10.37
N ARG A 358 8.92 -1.03 -9.98
CA ARG A 358 10.35 -0.89 -9.67
C ARG A 358 11.15 -0.51 -10.91
N TYR A 359 10.84 -1.12 -12.05
CA TYR A 359 11.41 -0.77 -13.35
C TYR A 359 11.17 0.70 -13.71
N LEU A 360 9.91 1.17 -13.66
CA LEU A 360 9.56 2.57 -13.94
C LEU A 360 10.22 3.55 -12.95
N CYS A 361 10.30 3.19 -11.66
CA CYS A 361 11.10 3.95 -10.69
C CYS A 361 12.58 4.03 -11.07
N GLY A 362 13.14 2.98 -11.66
CA GLY A 362 14.52 2.95 -12.17
C GLY A 362 14.73 3.90 -13.34
N ILE A 363 13.82 3.89 -14.33
CA ILE A 363 13.82 4.86 -15.44
C ILE A 363 13.78 6.29 -14.90
N TRP A 364 12.87 6.57 -13.97
CA TRP A 364 12.73 7.89 -13.38
C TRP A 364 13.97 8.31 -12.58
N ALA A 365 14.59 7.39 -11.84
CA ALA A 365 15.82 7.68 -11.11
C ALA A 365 16.97 8.06 -12.05
N LYS A 366 17.16 7.31 -13.14
CA LYS A 366 18.15 7.63 -14.19
C LYS A 366 17.84 8.97 -14.86
N SER A 367 16.59 9.18 -15.25
CA SER A 367 16.13 10.43 -15.90
C SER A 367 16.36 11.64 -15.02
N ARG A 368 15.93 11.59 -13.75
CA ARG A 368 16.16 12.69 -12.79
C ARG A 368 17.65 12.97 -12.57
N ALA A 369 18.49 11.94 -12.53
CA ALA A 369 19.92 12.14 -12.38
C ALA A 369 20.52 12.84 -13.60
N ALA A 370 20.06 12.53 -14.82
CA ALA A 370 20.48 13.21 -16.04
C ALA A 370 19.97 14.66 -16.11
N ILE A 371 18.69 14.89 -15.79
CA ILE A 371 18.07 16.22 -15.71
C ILE A 371 18.83 17.11 -14.71
N ALA A 372 19.17 16.58 -13.53
CA ALA A 372 19.94 17.31 -12.52
C ALA A 372 21.36 17.65 -12.99
N ARG A 373 22.05 16.74 -13.68
CA ARG A 373 23.38 17.02 -14.27
C ARG A 373 23.32 18.09 -15.37
N ALA A 374 22.19 18.21 -16.06
CA ALA A 374 21.94 19.27 -17.03
C ALA A 374 21.57 20.61 -16.39
N GLY A 375 21.49 20.70 -15.04
CA GLY A 375 21.11 21.93 -14.35
C GLY A 375 19.62 22.29 -14.46
N ILE A 376 18.78 21.35 -14.89
CA ILE A 376 17.36 21.62 -15.14
C ILE A 376 16.54 21.38 -13.88
N ASN A 377 15.77 22.39 -13.46
CA ASN A 377 14.83 22.29 -12.36
C ASN A 377 13.41 22.00 -12.86
N LEU A 378 12.76 21.02 -12.25
CA LEU A 378 11.41 20.58 -12.62
C LEU A 378 10.50 20.54 -11.40
N PHE A 379 9.22 20.80 -11.61
CA PHE A 379 8.17 20.55 -10.63
C PHE A 379 6.91 20.05 -11.33
N GLY A 380 5.99 19.43 -10.58
CA GLY A 380 4.80 18.82 -11.16
C GLY A 380 4.30 17.60 -10.39
N PHE A 381 3.70 16.66 -11.11
CA PHE A 381 3.04 15.47 -10.54
C PHE A 381 3.28 14.22 -11.36
N ARG A 382 3.36 13.09 -10.67
CA ARG A 382 3.31 11.76 -11.27
C ARG A 382 2.12 10.97 -10.73
N VAL A 383 1.40 10.34 -11.65
CA VAL A 383 0.30 9.40 -11.41
C VAL A 383 0.72 8.02 -11.92
N VAL A 384 0.37 6.97 -11.17
CA VAL A 384 0.48 5.58 -11.64
C VAL A 384 -0.91 5.04 -11.80
N GLU A 385 -1.17 4.47 -12.96
CA GLU A 385 -2.42 3.80 -13.29
C GLU A 385 -2.10 2.37 -13.76
N PRO A 386 -2.99 1.39 -13.53
CA PRO A 386 -2.86 0.07 -14.11
C PRO A 386 -3.43 0.03 -15.54
N HIS A 387 -2.78 -0.73 -16.42
CA HIS A 387 -3.41 -1.26 -17.62
C HIS A 387 -4.41 -2.36 -17.27
N HIS A 388 -5.27 -2.75 -18.22
CA HIS A 388 -6.29 -3.80 -18.05
C HIS A 388 -5.77 -5.13 -17.47
N ASP A 389 -4.50 -5.48 -17.67
CA ASP A 389 -3.83 -6.67 -17.14
C ASP A 389 -3.14 -6.46 -15.77
N GLY A 390 -3.29 -5.26 -15.18
CA GLY A 390 -2.70 -4.86 -13.91
C GLY A 390 -1.29 -4.28 -14.01
N THR A 391 -0.71 -4.22 -15.21
CA THR A 391 0.65 -3.69 -15.41
C THR A 391 0.65 -2.16 -15.24
N PRO A 392 1.48 -1.57 -14.35
CA PRO A 392 1.49 -0.13 -14.15
C PRO A 392 2.09 0.62 -15.35
N HIS A 393 1.55 1.80 -15.63
CA HIS A 393 2.14 2.85 -16.45
C HIS A 393 2.12 4.19 -15.71
N TRP A 394 2.97 5.12 -16.13
CA TRP A 394 3.11 6.43 -15.49
C TRP A 394 2.57 7.52 -16.39
N HIS A 395 1.81 8.42 -15.78
CA HIS A 395 1.46 9.72 -16.33
C HIS A 395 2.18 10.80 -15.53
N ILE A 396 2.89 11.71 -16.19
CA ILE A 396 3.71 12.72 -15.53
C ILE A 396 3.38 14.08 -16.13
N LEU A 397 2.93 15.00 -15.29
CA LEU A 397 2.80 16.41 -15.61
C LEU A 397 4.05 17.12 -15.07
N LEU A 398 4.81 17.78 -15.95
CA LEU A 398 6.00 18.55 -15.57
C LEU A 398 5.91 19.98 -16.08
N PHE A 399 6.37 20.90 -15.25
CA PHE A 399 6.58 22.30 -15.57
C PHE A 399 8.08 22.60 -15.58
N MET A 400 8.51 23.34 -16.60
CA MET A 400 9.92 23.68 -16.85
C MET A 400 10.04 24.97 -17.65
N LEU A 401 11.22 25.58 -17.66
CA LEU A 401 11.47 26.72 -18.55
C LEU A 401 11.38 26.29 -20.04
N PRO A 402 10.88 27.16 -20.95
CA PRO A 402 10.65 26.82 -22.35
C PRO A 402 11.88 26.24 -23.06
N GLU A 403 13.07 26.79 -22.79
CA GLU A 403 14.33 26.38 -23.39
C GLU A 403 14.73 24.93 -23.04
N HIS A 404 14.23 24.40 -21.92
CA HIS A 404 14.57 23.05 -21.44
C HIS A 404 13.63 21.96 -21.95
N GLN A 405 12.46 22.32 -22.51
CA GLN A 405 11.41 21.38 -22.89
C GLN A 405 11.93 20.24 -23.78
N ARG A 406 12.63 20.58 -24.88
CA ARG A 406 13.17 19.60 -25.83
C ARG A 406 14.20 18.67 -25.19
N GLN A 407 15.05 19.20 -24.32
CA GLN A 407 16.08 18.42 -23.64
C GLN A 407 15.46 17.45 -22.61
N VAL A 408 14.47 17.89 -21.84
CA VAL A 408 13.74 17.04 -20.88
C VAL A 408 13.06 15.89 -21.61
N ARG A 409 12.36 16.18 -22.71
CA ARG A 409 11.71 15.18 -23.55
C ARG A 409 12.70 14.13 -24.05
N ALA A 410 13.83 14.56 -24.62
CA ALA A 410 14.87 13.66 -25.12
C ALA A 410 15.46 12.77 -24.01
N ILE A 411 15.69 13.31 -22.81
CA ILE A 411 16.19 12.53 -21.67
C ILE A 411 15.18 11.46 -21.24
N LEU A 412 13.90 11.83 -21.12
CA LEU A 412 12.85 10.90 -20.71
C LEU A 412 12.65 9.80 -21.76
N GLU A 413 12.59 10.17 -23.04
CA GLU A 413 12.47 9.23 -24.16
C GLU A 413 13.65 8.26 -24.19
N HIS A 414 14.88 8.76 -24.06
CA HIS A 414 16.09 7.94 -24.06
C HIS A 414 16.03 6.81 -23.04
N TYR A 415 15.67 7.11 -21.78
CA TYR A 415 15.61 6.09 -20.73
C TYR A 415 14.35 5.22 -20.82
N ALA A 416 13.22 5.74 -21.30
CA ALA A 416 11.99 4.96 -21.49
C ALA A 416 12.13 3.90 -22.61
N CYS A 417 12.88 4.24 -23.66
CA CYS A 417 13.08 3.41 -24.85
C CYS A 417 14.39 2.59 -24.84
N GLN A 418 15.15 2.62 -23.72
CA GLN A 418 16.44 1.92 -23.61
C GLN A 418 16.27 0.39 -23.59
N GLU A 419 15.27 -0.11 -22.87
CA GLU A 419 15.03 -1.55 -22.69
C GLU A 419 14.04 -2.10 -23.73
N GLU A 420 14.41 -3.25 -24.32
CA GLU A 420 13.70 -3.89 -25.45
C GLU A 420 13.56 -2.96 -26.66
N LYS A 421 14.63 -2.24 -27.03
CA LYS A 421 14.65 -1.36 -28.21
C LYS A 421 14.27 -2.09 -29.50
N ALA A 422 14.51 -3.41 -29.57
CA ALA A 422 14.10 -4.25 -30.68
C ALA A 422 12.57 -4.26 -30.90
N GLU A 423 11.75 -4.08 -29.85
CA GLU A 423 10.28 -4.00 -29.95
C GLU A 423 9.80 -2.67 -30.58
N LEU A 424 10.67 -1.66 -30.68
CA LEU A 424 10.32 -0.27 -31.01
C LEU A 424 10.61 0.08 -32.48
N GLN A 425 10.49 -0.88 -33.40
CA GLN A 425 10.77 -0.66 -34.82
C GLN A 425 9.72 0.25 -35.48
N ARG A 426 8.47 0.15 -35.04
CA ARG A 426 7.34 0.90 -35.58
C ARG A 426 7.05 2.13 -34.72
N ASP A 427 6.57 3.20 -35.34
CA ASP A 427 6.29 4.45 -34.63
C ASP A 427 5.12 4.34 -33.65
N ASP A 428 4.15 3.46 -33.93
CA ASP A 428 3.08 3.14 -32.97
C ASP A 428 3.63 2.46 -31.70
N ALA A 429 4.61 1.58 -31.83
CA ALA A 429 5.28 0.93 -30.71
C ALA A 429 6.13 1.92 -29.88
N LYS A 430 6.84 2.85 -30.54
CA LYS A 430 7.56 3.94 -29.86
C LYS A 430 6.59 4.84 -29.09
N LYS A 431 5.50 5.26 -29.73
CA LYS A 431 4.46 6.09 -29.11
C LYS A 431 3.75 5.37 -27.97
N ALA A 432 3.53 4.06 -28.07
CA ALA A 432 2.99 3.25 -26.99
C ALA A 432 3.97 3.17 -25.80
N ARG A 433 5.29 3.19 -26.04
CA ARG A 433 6.32 3.17 -25.00
C ARG A 433 6.44 4.51 -24.29
N PHE A 434 6.52 5.59 -25.07
CA PHE A 434 6.70 6.94 -24.61
C PHE A 434 5.86 7.89 -25.48
N ASP A 435 4.87 8.53 -24.88
CA ASP A 435 4.06 9.59 -25.52
C ASP A 435 4.23 10.89 -24.74
N TYR A 436 4.18 12.01 -25.44
CA TYR A 436 4.20 13.33 -24.82
C TYR A 436 3.16 14.24 -25.47
N ARG A 437 2.63 15.18 -24.70
CA ARG A 437 1.70 16.21 -25.16
C ARG A 437 2.04 17.53 -24.48
N THR A 438 2.42 18.50 -25.28
CA THR A 438 2.57 19.88 -24.80
C THR A 438 1.19 20.41 -24.44
N ILE A 439 1.09 21.07 -23.29
CA ILE A 439 -0.18 21.61 -22.80
C ILE A 439 -0.44 22.90 -23.55
N ASP A 440 -1.62 22.95 -24.16
CA ASP A 440 -2.12 24.09 -24.92
C ASP A 440 -3.16 24.81 -24.05
N PRO A 441 -2.87 26.03 -23.55
CA PRO A 441 -3.78 26.78 -22.70
C PRO A 441 -5.17 26.98 -23.32
N ASP A 442 -5.26 27.07 -24.65
CA ASP A 442 -6.51 27.32 -25.37
C ASP A 442 -7.40 26.07 -25.45
N LYS A 443 -6.82 24.86 -25.28
CA LYS A 443 -7.53 23.57 -25.33
C LYS A 443 -7.85 23.00 -23.96
N GLY A 444 -7.32 23.62 -22.90
CA GLY A 444 -7.59 23.22 -21.52
C GLY A 444 -6.37 23.36 -20.62
N SER A 445 -6.64 23.59 -19.33
CA SER A 445 -5.62 23.75 -18.31
C SER A 445 -4.79 22.49 -18.09
N ALA A 446 -3.54 22.66 -17.66
CA ALA A 446 -2.68 21.56 -17.22
C ALA A 446 -3.36 20.72 -16.12
N THR A 447 -4.10 21.41 -15.25
CA THR A 447 -4.96 20.80 -14.22
C THR A 447 -6.03 19.91 -14.84
N GLY A 448 -6.69 20.33 -15.93
CA GLY A 448 -7.69 19.53 -16.66
C GLY A 448 -7.13 18.21 -17.21
N TYR A 449 -5.92 18.23 -17.78
CA TYR A 449 -5.27 17.03 -18.33
C TYR A 449 -5.05 15.93 -17.27
N ILE A 450 -4.63 16.31 -16.06
CA ILE A 450 -4.35 15.36 -14.98
C ILE A 450 -5.58 15.05 -14.12
N ALA A 451 -6.59 15.93 -14.08
CA ALA A 451 -7.82 15.77 -13.30
C ALA A 451 -8.56 14.45 -13.63
N LYS A 452 -8.65 14.10 -14.93
CA LYS A 452 -9.23 12.83 -15.37
C LYS A 452 -8.56 11.64 -14.68
N TYR A 453 -7.23 11.65 -14.61
CA TYR A 453 -6.46 10.58 -13.97
C TYR A 453 -6.64 10.57 -12.46
N ILE A 454 -6.81 11.71 -11.80
CA ILE A 454 -7.11 11.75 -10.37
C ILE A 454 -8.46 11.11 -10.08
N SER A 455 -9.51 11.55 -10.77
CA SER A 455 -10.88 11.04 -10.56
C SER A 455 -10.94 9.54 -10.82
N LYS A 456 -10.35 9.05 -11.93
CA LYS A 456 -10.25 7.62 -12.25
C LYS A 456 -9.56 6.78 -11.18
N ASN A 457 -8.58 7.35 -10.48
CA ASN A 457 -7.71 6.61 -9.54
C ASN A 457 -8.12 6.75 -8.07
N ILE A 458 -9.09 7.60 -7.72
CA ILE A 458 -9.50 7.88 -6.34
C ILE A 458 -10.94 7.43 -6.05
N ASP A 459 -11.93 8.06 -6.68
CA ASP A 459 -13.34 7.91 -6.32
C ASP A 459 -14.31 7.81 -7.52
N GLY A 460 -13.82 8.07 -8.74
CA GLY A 460 -14.66 8.14 -9.94
C GLY A 460 -15.60 9.35 -9.94
N TYR A 461 -15.28 10.41 -9.19
CA TYR A 461 -16.11 11.60 -9.08
C TYR A 461 -16.30 12.31 -10.43
N ALA A 462 -17.54 12.78 -10.68
CA ALA A 462 -17.97 13.43 -11.92
C ALA A 462 -17.80 12.57 -13.20
N LEU A 463 -17.74 11.23 -13.03
CA LEU A 463 -17.58 10.26 -14.12
C LEU A 463 -18.70 9.20 -14.08
N GLU A 464 -19.88 9.57 -13.55
CA GLU A 464 -20.98 8.62 -13.31
C GLU A 464 -21.54 8.04 -14.62
N ASP A 465 -21.57 8.85 -15.68
CA ASP A 465 -22.03 8.46 -17.03
C ASP A 465 -20.89 8.08 -17.99
N GLU A 466 -19.63 8.15 -17.55
CA GLU A 466 -18.47 7.85 -18.38
C GLU A 466 -18.00 6.40 -18.25
N LYS A 467 -17.60 5.82 -19.40
CA LYS A 467 -17.04 4.47 -19.49
C LYS A 467 -15.52 4.53 -19.63
N ASP A 468 -14.83 3.58 -19.02
CA ASP A 468 -13.39 3.48 -19.20
C ASP A 468 -13.02 3.05 -20.62
N HIS A 469 -12.06 3.74 -21.24
CA HIS A 469 -11.64 3.43 -22.62
C HIS A 469 -10.92 2.08 -22.73
N GLN A 470 -10.24 1.63 -21.68
CA GLN A 470 -9.55 0.34 -21.70
C GLN A 470 -10.52 -0.80 -21.46
N THR A 471 -11.49 -0.65 -20.55
CA THR A 471 -12.35 -1.77 -20.09
C THR A 471 -13.77 -1.74 -20.64
N GLY A 472 -14.31 -0.56 -20.94
CA GLY A 472 -15.71 -0.34 -21.30
C GLY A 472 -16.69 -0.32 -20.11
N ALA A 473 -16.20 -0.50 -18.88
CA ALA A 473 -17.02 -0.51 -17.67
C ALA A 473 -17.22 0.91 -17.07
N PRO A 474 -18.25 1.12 -16.22
CA PRO A 474 -18.47 2.40 -15.56
C PRO A 474 -17.27 2.85 -14.71
N LEU A 475 -16.85 4.12 -14.84
CA LEU A 475 -15.62 4.61 -14.22
C LEU A 475 -15.64 4.57 -12.69
N ARG A 476 -16.81 4.70 -12.04
CA ARG A 476 -16.97 4.60 -10.58
C ARG A 476 -16.57 3.23 -10.03
N ASP A 477 -16.94 2.15 -10.72
CA ASP A 477 -16.59 0.79 -10.28
C ASP A 477 -15.13 0.48 -10.59
N MET A 478 -14.58 1.05 -11.68
CA MET A 478 -13.17 0.94 -12.00
C MET A 478 -12.28 1.63 -10.95
N ALA A 479 -12.70 2.77 -10.38
CA ALA A 479 -11.94 3.44 -9.32
C ALA A 479 -11.74 2.55 -8.07
N LYS A 480 -12.73 1.70 -7.73
CA LYS A 480 -12.59 0.70 -6.65
C LYS A 480 -11.55 -0.35 -7.02
N SER A 481 -11.60 -0.88 -8.24
CA SER A 481 -10.64 -1.87 -8.75
C SER A 481 -9.21 -1.33 -8.78
N VAL A 482 -9.03 -0.09 -9.24
CA VAL A 482 -7.74 0.61 -9.27
C VAL A 482 -7.21 0.84 -7.85
N THR A 483 -8.07 1.25 -6.91
CA THR A 483 -7.66 1.42 -5.50
C THR A 483 -7.31 0.09 -4.83
N ALA A 484 -8.07 -0.97 -5.14
CA ALA A 484 -7.80 -2.33 -4.66
C ALA A 484 -6.46 -2.86 -5.22
N TRP A 485 -6.20 -2.64 -6.52
CA TRP A 485 -4.91 -2.93 -7.17
C TRP A 485 -3.76 -2.20 -6.47
N ALA A 486 -3.86 -0.87 -6.32
CA ALA A 486 -2.82 -0.07 -5.70
C ALA A 486 -2.53 -0.51 -4.26
N SER A 487 -3.58 -0.85 -3.50
CA SER A 487 -3.46 -1.40 -2.14
C SER A 487 -2.80 -2.78 -2.13
N ARG A 488 -3.23 -3.69 -3.01
CA ARG A 488 -2.72 -5.07 -3.12
C ARG A 488 -1.21 -5.08 -3.40
N TRP A 489 -0.79 -4.24 -4.35
CA TRP A 489 0.61 -4.16 -4.78
C TRP A 489 1.47 -3.16 -3.99
N ARG A 490 0.83 -2.32 -3.16
CA ARG A 490 1.44 -1.22 -2.39
C ARG A 490 2.08 -0.16 -3.29
N ILE A 491 1.35 0.24 -4.33
CA ILE A 491 1.80 1.23 -5.29
C ILE A 491 1.29 2.60 -4.85
N ARG A 492 2.22 3.54 -4.64
CA ARG A 492 1.89 4.94 -4.43
C ARG A 492 1.48 5.54 -5.78
N GLN A 493 0.18 5.77 -5.96
CA GLN A 493 -0.39 6.32 -7.19
C GLN A 493 0.07 7.76 -7.44
N PHE A 494 -0.06 8.66 -6.45
CA PHE A 494 0.22 10.09 -6.64
C PHE A 494 1.52 10.53 -5.95
N GLN A 495 2.37 11.24 -6.68
CA GLN A 495 3.63 11.79 -6.19
C GLN A 495 3.83 13.21 -6.74
N GLN A 496 3.96 14.19 -5.85
CA GLN A 496 4.43 15.54 -6.22
C GLN A 496 5.93 15.50 -6.52
N ILE A 497 6.34 16.27 -7.50
CA ILE A 497 7.72 16.50 -7.94
C ILE A 497 8.03 17.98 -7.68
N GLY A 498 9.13 18.29 -7.01
CA GLY A 498 9.46 19.65 -6.59
C GLY A 498 8.47 20.24 -5.56
N GLY A 499 8.58 21.55 -5.32
CA GLY A 499 7.73 22.34 -4.44
C GLY A 499 7.85 22.08 -2.95
N ALA A 500 7.16 22.89 -2.16
CA ALA A 500 7.12 22.76 -0.70
C ALA A 500 6.33 21.51 -0.25
N PRO A 501 6.65 20.96 0.95
CA PRO A 501 6.05 19.71 1.42
C PRO A 501 4.60 19.86 1.86
N VAL A 502 3.69 19.06 1.29
CA VAL A 502 2.28 19.00 1.72
C VAL A 502 2.08 18.67 3.20
N SER A 503 3.04 17.98 3.83
CA SER A 503 2.96 17.69 5.26
C SER A 503 3.08 18.96 6.10
N VAL A 504 3.94 19.90 5.72
CA VAL A 504 4.07 21.19 6.43
C VAL A 504 2.77 21.97 6.25
N TRP A 505 2.28 22.09 5.02
CA TRP A 505 0.97 22.68 4.72
C TRP A 505 -0.17 22.15 5.61
N ARG A 506 -0.28 20.82 5.75
CA ARG A 506 -1.31 20.20 6.58
C ARG A 506 -1.16 20.50 8.07
N GLU A 507 0.07 20.64 8.56
CA GLU A 507 0.31 20.98 9.97
C GLU A 507 0.04 22.46 10.25
N LEU A 508 0.36 23.37 9.32
CA LEU A 508 0.05 24.79 9.47
C LEU A 508 -1.45 25.07 9.57
N ARG A 509 -2.26 24.36 8.77
CA ARG A 509 -3.73 24.44 8.81
C ARG A 509 -4.38 23.93 10.10
N ARG A 510 -3.59 23.43 11.06
CA ARG A 510 -4.05 23.08 12.41
C ARG A 510 -3.97 24.27 13.38
N LEU A 511 -3.17 25.28 13.05
CA LEU A 511 -2.88 26.40 13.94
C LEU A 511 -3.99 27.46 13.92
N GLY A 512 -4.75 27.57 12.83
CA GLY A 512 -5.73 28.64 12.65
C GLY A 512 -5.05 30.00 12.48
N GLU A 513 -5.69 31.06 12.98
CA GLU A 513 -5.19 32.44 12.92
C GLU A 513 -4.04 32.68 13.91
N VAL A 514 -2.83 32.24 13.54
CA VAL A 514 -1.59 32.53 14.28
C VAL A 514 -0.80 33.60 13.55
N CYS A 515 -0.45 34.66 14.28
CA CYS A 515 0.45 35.70 13.83
C CYS A 515 1.72 35.67 14.68
N LEU A 516 2.88 35.61 14.03
CA LEU A 516 4.20 35.57 14.64
C LEU A 516 4.97 36.86 14.31
N THR A 517 6.17 37.01 14.86
CA THR A 517 6.97 38.24 14.70
C THR A 517 7.59 38.39 13.31
N ASP A 518 7.80 37.31 12.56
CA ASP A 518 8.44 37.34 11.25
C ASP A 518 7.42 37.32 10.09
N ASN A 519 7.52 38.33 9.22
CA ASN A 519 6.61 38.50 8.08
C ASN A 519 6.68 37.37 7.05
N LYS A 520 7.84 36.75 6.83
CA LYS A 520 7.97 35.63 5.88
C LYS A 520 7.29 34.38 6.43
N VAL A 521 7.42 34.13 7.73
CA VAL A 521 6.72 33.04 8.41
C VAL A 521 5.21 33.27 8.35
N ASN A 522 4.74 34.48 8.63
CA ASN A 522 3.33 34.84 8.54
C ASN A 522 2.75 34.66 7.13
N ALA A 523 3.49 35.03 6.08
CA ALA A 523 3.07 34.80 4.70
C ALA A 523 2.84 33.31 4.39
N VAL A 524 3.68 32.42 4.94
CA VAL A 524 3.51 30.96 4.78
C VAL A 524 2.30 30.46 5.56
N LEU A 525 2.08 30.95 6.77
CA LEU A 525 0.93 30.60 7.61
C LEU A 525 -0.39 31.03 6.94
N GLN A 526 -0.48 32.30 6.54
CA GLN A 526 -1.65 32.87 5.89
C GLN A 526 -2.01 32.11 4.61
N ALA A 527 -1.03 31.87 3.73
CA ALA A 527 -1.28 31.13 2.50
C ALA A 527 -1.77 29.69 2.75
N ALA A 528 -1.28 29.05 3.82
CA ALA A 528 -1.73 27.73 4.22
C ALA A 528 -3.17 27.73 4.73
N ASP A 529 -3.54 28.69 5.58
CA ASP A 529 -4.87 28.83 6.15
C ASP A 529 -5.94 29.09 5.06
N GLU A 530 -5.68 30.07 4.19
CA GLU A 530 -6.55 30.44 3.06
C GLU A 530 -6.74 29.32 2.03
N GLY A 531 -5.90 28.29 2.05
CA GLY A 531 -5.94 27.23 1.05
C GLY A 531 -5.31 27.61 -0.28
N ASN A 532 -4.54 28.71 -0.33
CA ASN A 532 -3.82 29.17 -1.51
C ASN A 532 -2.46 28.46 -1.67
N TRP A 533 -2.46 27.34 -2.40
CA TRP A 533 -1.26 26.54 -2.61
C TRP A 533 -0.17 27.31 -3.38
N ALA A 534 -0.52 28.12 -4.38
CA ALA A 534 0.44 28.90 -5.15
C ALA A 534 1.21 29.89 -4.27
N ALA A 535 0.48 30.66 -3.45
CA ALA A 535 1.06 31.60 -2.50
C ALA A 535 1.96 30.88 -1.49
N TYR A 536 1.55 29.71 -0.99
CA TYR A 536 2.35 28.93 -0.05
C TYR A 536 3.65 28.41 -0.66
N ILE A 537 3.62 27.94 -1.90
CA ILE A 537 4.84 27.52 -2.61
C ILE A 537 5.79 28.69 -2.74
N GLN A 538 5.31 29.87 -3.14
CA GLN A 538 6.15 31.05 -3.26
C GLN A 538 6.69 31.53 -1.91
N ALA A 539 5.85 31.57 -0.88
CA ALA A 539 6.25 31.98 0.47
C ALA A 539 7.28 31.03 1.09
N GLN A 540 7.28 29.74 0.73
CA GLN A 540 8.28 28.76 1.15
C GLN A 540 9.61 28.86 0.39
N GLY A 541 9.74 29.76 -0.60
CA GLY A 541 10.95 29.95 -1.42
C GLY A 541 10.81 29.50 -2.87
N GLY A 542 9.59 29.20 -3.33
CA GLY A 542 9.28 28.84 -4.71
C GLY A 542 9.30 27.33 -5.00
N PRO A 543 8.97 26.92 -6.24
CA PRO A 543 8.82 25.51 -6.59
C PRO A 543 10.14 24.73 -6.64
N TRP A 544 11.27 25.42 -6.71
CA TRP A 544 12.61 24.82 -6.79
C TRP A 544 13.41 24.93 -5.48
N VAL A 545 12.78 25.43 -4.41
CA VAL A 545 13.45 25.62 -3.12
C VAL A 545 14.07 24.31 -2.61
N ALA A 546 15.30 24.38 -2.12
CA ALA A 546 15.91 23.25 -1.46
C ALA A 546 15.31 23.07 -0.07
N ARG A 547 15.24 21.82 0.42
CA ARG A 547 14.64 21.53 1.74
C ARG A 547 15.29 22.30 2.90
N ARG A 548 16.59 22.58 2.79
CA ARG A 548 17.37 23.32 3.79
C ARG A 548 17.15 24.83 3.75
N ASP A 549 16.43 25.33 2.75
CA ASP A 549 16.15 26.74 2.52
C ASP A 549 14.66 27.05 2.70
N LEU A 550 13.85 26.05 3.07
CA LEU A 550 12.44 26.23 3.45
C LEU A 550 12.32 27.16 4.65
N VAL A 551 11.37 28.10 4.57
CA VAL A 551 10.99 29.03 5.64
C VAL A 551 10.39 28.27 6.83
N ILE A 552 9.50 27.30 6.59
CA ILE A 552 8.92 26.48 7.65
C ILE A 552 9.14 24.98 7.38
N ARG A 553 9.55 24.24 8.40
CA ARG A 553 9.83 22.80 8.37
C ARG A 553 9.05 22.07 9.46
N LEU A 554 8.97 20.74 9.35
CA LEU A 554 8.39 19.91 10.41
C LEU A 554 9.35 19.83 11.59
N SER A 555 8.79 19.93 12.80
CA SER A 555 9.46 19.57 14.06
C SER A 555 8.99 18.21 14.52
N TYR A 556 9.92 17.38 15.00
CA TYR A 556 9.67 16.01 15.42
C TYR A 556 10.05 15.83 16.89
N LYS A 557 9.18 15.16 17.65
CA LYS A 557 9.47 14.62 18.96
C LYS A 557 10.18 13.28 18.82
N HIS A 558 11.33 13.13 19.46
CA HIS A 558 12.01 11.84 19.60
C HIS A 558 11.46 11.09 20.81
N ILE A 559 11.11 9.82 20.59
CA ILE A 559 10.60 8.92 21.63
C ILE A 559 11.53 7.70 21.66
N PRO A 560 12.53 7.70 22.56
CA PRO A 560 13.44 6.57 22.76
C PRO A 560 12.66 5.30 23.04
N PHE A 561 13.05 4.19 22.42
CA PHE A 561 12.42 2.87 22.62
C PHE A 561 10.89 2.83 22.45
N GLY A 562 10.33 3.78 21.68
CA GLY A 562 8.88 3.90 21.56
C GLY A 562 8.23 2.70 20.86
N SER A 563 8.90 2.04 19.93
CA SER A 563 8.25 0.96 19.19
C SER A 563 8.00 -0.27 20.09
N PRO A 564 7.09 -1.17 19.66
CA PRO A 564 6.91 -2.47 20.30
C PRO A 564 8.13 -3.37 20.49
N TYR A 565 9.21 -3.02 19.81
CA TYR A 565 10.41 -3.82 19.68
C TYR A 565 11.64 -3.03 20.14
N GLY A 566 11.48 -1.91 20.84
CA GLY A 566 12.60 -1.11 21.36
C GLY A 566 13.26 -0.17 20.35
N GLU A 567 12.74 -0.04 19.13
CA GLU A 567 13.20 0.99 18.19
C GLU A 567 12.70 2.38 18.59
N ASP A 568 13.54 3.40 18.42
CA ASP A 568 13.17 4.80 18.53
C ASP A 568 12.07 5.20 17.53
N VAL A 569 11.16 6.05 17.99
CA VAL A 569 10.07 6.57 17.17
C VAL A 569 10.16 8.10 17.10
N TYR A 570 10.00 8.64 15.89
CA TYR A 570 9.89 10.08 15.67
C TYR A 570 8.47 10.42 15.26
N THR A 571 7.80 11.26 16.05
CA THR A 571 6.43 11.73 15.78
C THR A 571 6.46 13.22 15.48
N ILE A 572 5.58 13.68 14.57
CA ILE A 572 5.43 15.12 14.34
C ILE A 572 4.84 15.75 15.60
N GLN A 573 5.48 16.80 16.11
CA GLN A 573 4.96 17.59 17.23
C GLN A 573 4.52 18.99 16.80
N GLY A 574 5.03 19.47 15.67
CA GLY A 574 4.85 20.86 15.28
C GLY A 574 5.57 21.24 14.01
N VAL A 575 5.77 22.54 13.88
CA VAL A 575 6.57 23.16 12.83
C VAL A 575 7.66 24.03 13.45
N THR A 576 8.75 24.25 12.73
CA THR A 576 9.86 25.11 13.16
C THR A 576 10.34 25.96 11.98
N SER A 577 10.91 27.12 12.27
CA SER A 577 11.45 28.05 11.29
C SER A 577 12.83 28.54 11.75
N PRO A 578 13.86 28.51 10.88
CA PRO A 578 15.15 29.10 11.22
C PRO A 578 15.09 30.63 11.40
N LEU A 579 14.00 31.28 10.98
CA LEU A 579 13.79 32.72 11.14
C LEU A 579 13.23 33.10 12.53
N LEU A 580 12.81 32.11 13.31
CA LEU A 580 12.29 32.32 14.67
C LEU A 580 13.37 31.93 15.69
N SER A 581 14.37 32.80 15.88
CA SER A 581 15.52 32.50 16.74
C SER A 581 15.18 32.27 18.22
N CYS A 582 14.05 32.80 18.67
CA CYS A 582 13.55 32.70 20.05
C CYS A 582 12.50 31.60 20.26
N VAL A 583 12.05 30.92 19.20
CA VAL A 583 11.05 29.85 19.29
C VAL A 583 11.62 28.57 18.72
N GLU A 584 11.80 27.55 19.57
CA GLU A 584 12.34 26.25 19.12
C GLU A 584 11.41 25.59 18.09
N PHE A 585 10.11 25.56 18.40
CA PHE A 585 9.06 25.10 17.49
C PHE A 585 7.68 25.62 17.93
N ILE A 586 6.73 25.56 17.01
CA ILE A 586 5.32 25.86 17.22
C ILE A 586 4.58 24.53 17.31
N CYS A 587 3.95 24.25 18.45
CA CYS A 587 3.18 23.03 18.67
C CYS A 587 1.90 23.03 17.83
N THR A 588 1.71 22.01 16.98
CA THR A 588 0.50 21.86 16.13
C THR A 588 -0.44 20.77 16.65
N ARG A 589 -0.05 20.07 17.72
CA ARG A 589 -0.68 18.85 18.23
C ARG A 589 -0.79 18.93 19.75
N ILE A 590 -1.80 19.65 20.20
CA ILE A 590 -2.02 20.01 21.61
C ILE A 590 -2.53 18.80 22.40
N HIS A 591 -3.39 17.97 21.80
CA HIS A 591 -4.03 16.84 22.46
C HIS A 591 -3.50 15.48 22.02
N GLN A 592 -3.41 14.56 22.97
CA GLN A 592 -3.13 13.16 22.71
C GLN A 592 -4.42 12.33 22.70
N TRP A 593 -4.96 12.11 21.50
CA TRP A 593 -6.14 11.27 21.30
C TRP A 593 -5.83 9.78 21.41
N THR A 594 -6.69 9.00 22.06
CA THR A 594 -6.61 7.54 22.21
C THR A 594 -7.91 6.88 21.73
N ILE A 595 -7.80 5.72 21.09
CA ILE A 595 -8.99 5.01 20.58
C ILE A 595 -9.65 4.25 21.74
N VAL A 596 -10.88 4.61 22.09
CA VAL A 596 -11.69 3.98 23.15
C VAL A 596 -13.00 3.41 22.58
N PRO A 597 -13.56 2.31 23.13
CA PRO A 597 -14.89 1.84 22.74
C PRO A 597 -15.98 2.88 23.07
N LYS A 598 -17.06 2.92 22.27
CA LYS A 598 -18.26 3.72 22.59
C LYS A 598 -18.96 3.20 23.84
N PHE A 599 -19.57 4.09 24.62
CA PHE A 599 -20.27 3.77 25.87
C PHE A 599 -21.36 2.68 25.70
N ASP A 600 -22.09 2.67 24.57
CA ASP A 600 -23.19 1.73 24.30
C ASP A 600 -22.79 0.51 23.44
N ALA A 601 -21.50 0.18 23.35
CA ALA A 601 -21.08 -0.98 22.58
C ALA A 601 -21.49 -2.28 23.31
N ALA A 602 -22.58 -2.91 22.87
CA ALA A 602 -22.92 -4.28 23.28
C ALA A 602 -21.70 -5.20 23.09
N PRO A 603 -21.40 -6.09 24.05
CA PRO A 603 -20.23 -6.97 23.97
C PRO A 603 -20.38 -7.87 22.74
N THR A 604 -19.67 -7.53 21.66
CA THR A 604 -19.71 -8.32 20.43
C THR A 604 -18.89 -9.57 20.67
N SER A 605 -19.58 -10.70 20.81
CA SER A 605 -19.00 -12.02 20.98
C SER A 605 -18.12 -12.38 19.77
N GLY A 606 -16.86 -12.75 20.03
CA GLY A 606 -16.02 -13.51 19.08
C GLY A 606 -15.00 -12.73 18.24
N HIS A 607 -14.76 -11.44 18.46
CA HIS A 607 -13.61 -10.75 17.86
C HIS A 607 -12.43 -10.72 18.82
N ILE A 608 -11.39 -11.50 18.51
CA ILE A 608 -10.06 -11.34 19.13
C ILE A 608 -9.54 -9.96 18.72
N VAL A 609 -9.91 -8.95 19.49
CA VAL A 609 -9.08 -7.77 19.70
C VAL A 609 -7.87 -8.31 20.45
N TYR A 610 -6.69 -8.23 19.84
CA TYR A 610 -5.47 -8.46 20.59
C TYR A 610 -5.47 -7.45 21.75
N LYS A 611 -5.74 -7.91 22.97
CA LYS A 611 -5.41 -7.15 24.18
C LYS A 611 -3.92 -6.85 24.09
N ARG A 612 -3.58 -5.60 23.75
CA ARG A 612 -2.22 -5.09 23.84
C ARG A 612 -1.94 -4.91 25.32
N ASN A 613 -1.16 -5.80 25.92
CA ASN A 613 -0.73 -5.65 27.31
C ASN A 613 0.52 -4.75 27.48
N THR A 614 0.94 -4.01 26.45
CA THR A 614 2.13 -3.14 26.51
C THR A 614 1.97 -1.86 25.69
N LYS A 615 2.32 -0.73 26.32
CA LYS A 615 2.19 0.65 25.81
C LYS A 615 3.26 0.94 24.77
N TRP A 616 2.88 1.18 23.52
CA TRP A 616 3.83 1.46 22.43
C TRP A 616 3.29 2.53 21.47
N PRO A 617 4.02 3.63 21.19
CA PRO A 617 3.64 4.58 20.15
C PRO A 617 3.43 3.93 18.79
N SER A 618 2.51 4.55 18.06
CA SER A 618 1.93 4.05 16.84
C SER A 618 2.66 4.52 15.59
N TRP A 619 2.46 3.81 14.47
CA TRP A 619 3.09 4.13 13.17
C TRP A 619 2.32 5.19 12.35
N SER A 620 1.23 5.72 12.90
CA SER A 620 0.41 6.77 12.29
C SER A 620 -0.25 7.57 13.39
N SER A 621 -0.29 8.89 13.29
CA SER A 621 -0.82 9.83 14.30
C SER A 621 -2.32 9.70 14.63
N VAL A 622 -2.97 8.60 14.22
CA VAL A 622 -4.41 8.32 14.39
C VAL A 622 -4.62 6.91 14.95
N ASN A 623 -3.59 6.26 15.52
CA ASN A 623 -3.68 4.86 15.96
C ASN A 623 -3.09 4.68 17.36
N ASN A 624 -3.49 5.54 18.28
CA ASN A 624 -3.00 5.55 19.66
C ASN A 624 -3.83 4.59 20.51
N CYS A 625 -3.16 3.64 21.15
CA CYS A 625 -3.67 2.91 22.30
C CYS A 625 -2.66 3.16 23.43
N THR A 626 -3.01 4.03 24.37
CA THR A 626 -2.23 4.29 25.58
C THR A 626 -3.20 4.13 26.75
N ASP A 627 -2.91 3.24 27.70
CA ASP A 627 -3.59 3.27 29.00
C ASP A 627 -2.65 3.96 30.00
N GLY A 628 -3.17 4.98 30.69
CA GLY A 628 -2.51 5.61 31.82
C GLY A 628 -2.33 4.59 32.95
N GLN A 629 -1.12 4.49 33.51
CA GLN A 629 -0.97 3.90 34.83
C GLN A 629 -0.84 5.06 35.79
N VAL A 630 -1.88 5.23 36.61
CA VAL A 630 -1.81 5.97 37.87
C VAL A 630 -0.89 5.15 38.77
N ASP A 631 0.35 5.59 38.95
CA ASP A 631 1.25 5.00 39.94
C ASP A 631 0.91 5.60 41.32
N ARG A 632 0.19 4.82 42.14
CA ARG A 632 0.01 5.09 43.57
C ARG A 632 1.22 4.56 44.36
N SER A 633 2.41 5.07 44.10
CA SER A 633 3.53 4.97 45.05
C SER A 633 4.72 5.86 44.70
N MET A 634 4.60 7.18 44.95
CA MET A 634 5.79 7.98 45.29
C MET A 634 5.41 9.18 46.15
N LYS A 635 5.32 8.95 47.47
CA LYS A 635 5.35 10.03 48.47
C LYS A 635 6.79 10.53 48.59
N ARG A 636 6.93 11.86 48.61
CA ARG A 636 8.15 12.68 48.79
C ARG A 636 9.05 12.83 47.56
N TYR A 637 8.66 13.75 46.68
CA TYR A 637 9.61 14.74 46.17
C TYR A 637 9.08 16.14 46.51
N VAL A 638 9.96 16.89 47.16
CA VAL A 638 9.74 18.26 47.63
C VAL A 638 9.53 19.17 46.42
N ASN A 639 8.53 20.05 46.50
CA ASN A 639 8.28 21.15 45.58
C ASN A 639 9.58 21.93 45.33
N TYR A 640 10.14 21.78 44.13
CA TYR A 640 10.87 22.86 43.48
C TYR A 640 10.01 23.32 42.31
N ARG A 641 9.43 24.51 42.46
CA ARG A 641 9.02 25.33 41.31
C ARG A 641 10.29 25.57 40.51
N ILE A 642 10.36 24.98 39.32
CA ILE A 642 11.22 25.48 38.25
C ILE A 642 10.26 26.27 37.36
N ASP A 643 10.44 27.59 37.35
CA ASP A 643 9.89 28.45 36.31
C ASP A 643 10.46 27.99 34.97
N GLU A 644 9.62 27.38 34.12
CA GLU A 644 9.91 27.22 32.69
C GLU A 644 9.44 28.50 31.99
N ASP A 645 10.33 29.49 31.92
CA ASP A 645 10.17 30.69 31.10
C ASP A 645 10.26 30.34 29.58
N ASP A 646 9.17 30.64 28.85
CA ASP A 646 9.12 31.23 27.49
C ASP A 646 9.85 30.59 26.29
N LYS A 647 9.87 29.26 26.13
CA LYS A 647 10.41 28.63 24.89
C LYS A 647 9.43 27.78 24.06
N ILE A 648 8.22 27.56 24.56
CA ILE A 648 7.18 26.76 23.88
C ILE A 648 5.87 27.55 23.95
N ILE A 649 5.35 27.96 22.79
CA ILE A 649 4.02 28.57 22.73
C ILE A 649 2.97 27.45 22.82
N ASN A 650 2.43 27.25 24.02
CA ASN A 650 1.22 26.45 24.24
C ASN A 650 0.00 27.37 24.14
N MET A 651 -0.70 27.35 23.01
CA MET A 651 -1.91 28.15 22.84
C MET A 651 -3.12 27.44 23.45
N ALA A 652 -3.43 27.76 24.71
CA ALA A 652 -4.77 27.60 25.25
C ALA A 652 -5.63 28.80 24.81
N ASN A 653 -6.85 28.51 24.37
CA ASN A 653 -7.94 29.44 24.02
C ASN A 653 -7.93 30.07 22.62
N ILE A 654 -8.50 29.37 21.63
CA ILE A 654 -9.31 30.01 20.57
C ILE A 654 -10.58 29.16 20.33
N SER A 655 -11.72 29.85 20.40
CA SER A 655 -13.09 29.36 20.30
C SER A 655 -13.36 28.48 19.07
N ALA A 656 -13.99 27.33 19.29
CA ALA A 656 -14.55 26.49 18.25
C ALA A 656 -15.72 27.22 17.54
N LYS A 657 -15.47 27.83 16.38
CA LYS A 657 -16.54 28.12 15.43
C LYS A 657 -16.90 26.82 14.70
N THR A 658 -18.13 26.38 14.95
CA THR A 658 -18.86 25.36 14.20
C THR A 658 -18.90 25.76 12.72
N VAL A 659 -18.09 25.10 11.88
CA VAL A 659 -18.15 25.32 10.42
C VAL A 659 -19.30 24.49 9.84
N HIS A 660 -20.49 25.07 9.85
CA HIS A 660 -21.38 24.95 8.70
C HIS A 660 -20.77 25.80 7.58
N ASN A 661 -20.29 25.16 6.52
CA ASN A 661 -20.32 25.81 5.21
C ASN A 661 -20.54 24.79 4.11
N ARG A 662 -21.59 25.09 3.34
CA ARG A 662 -22.00 24.44 2.10
C ARG A 662 -20.99 24.76 0.98
N TYR A 663 -20.96 23.84 0.02
CA TYR A 663 -20.36 23.85 -1.32
C TYR A 663 -18.94 23.30 -1.44
#